data_AF-A0A3B9G980-F1
#
_entry.id   AF-A0A3B9G980-F1
#
_cell.length_a   1.000
_cell.length_b   1.000
_cell.length_c   1.000
_cell.angle_alpha   90.00
_cell.angle_beta   90.00
_cell.angle_gamma   90.00
#
_symmetry.space_group_name_H-M   'P 1'
#
loop_
_entity.id
_entity.type
_entity.pdbx_description
1 polymer ?
#
loop_
_entity_poly.entity_id
_entity_poly.type
_entity_poly.pdbx_seq_one_letter_code
_entity_poly.pdbx_strand_id
1 'polypeptide(L)'
;EAGELLFVHAEIAEPGRFDYIDNVEIAKENFAANEHFATFVGHTHLPKMFELSANGSVQELLDTSCRLDAEKRYIINVGSVGEPRNPDDLSSRYAVYDLEKREIDFRHVEFDIVAYRRDLESTNLDLRPYFLRVFEQVFEGRKAVVSSGGSLVDMQVSRDSAALVDLKRVSTIVQLSNSGTMLASAQPSRTPLYALGTAAILIIASLIFWVTRENYPSPSPNDKPVVTSKKESPLEKEPNKKDLREVIDPRMAISKLPKKQAPSEQKPNPKDREPTPTKPEKEVIRPDLEPLVEVSEKKEKSTWWRMNKEAAESSLVDNSGQIKLLLVRPGKGTRAIAPDPVPLNLAANDSALILGIWQEEKADGTFALDTENSYTFEGWFITDKLRRPIFLLGTRTGEGEDNQGWHIDLRPPARGKKGEQMAFFYDSGTHRVQALAEEVKVADKKPHHFAITWNHEFRKDEGEMALFLDGIKVATASVAHSNIPGEQTNPLRIGSLGNKTPIALDEIRFTRRALQPHEFLLKTTLLGATMVKGNSSNRDSWSIPTNWQSGQVPSPNENVIISEGLTAQVENSPPEPYSGSLILRKNSQLILWGDHNLDALPKTPSGIMMHESSCIILGTAEEVNFGPIELIENASVHGGTSTNGHGGIRKFNGEIKGGGKFILNGVNRNQFRFETANTFTGGLMAHSTQNEPFYLVAAADSSFGTGDVNLKENSSLIIEANLNDTIANTSTLSLEGVGSLRINGGGADPNKLYKLLLQSDETVAGFFIDGVDQGEGLFSGETHPAITGPGKLTVKRSDDN
;
A
#
# COMPACT_ATOMS: atom_id res chain seq x y z
N GLU A 1 17.75 36.65 6.98
CA GLU A 1 17.92 38.05 6.55
C GLU A 1 17.80 38.12 5.03
N ALA A 2 17.20 39.19 4.50
CA ALA A 2 17.04 39.46 3.08
C ALA A 2 16.96 40.98 2.84
N GLY A 3 18.12 41.63 2.73
CA GLY A 3 18.19 43.10 2.72
C GLY A 3 17.74 43.68 4.06
N GLU A 4 16.86 44.68 4.04
CA GLU A 4 16.30 45.32 5.24
C GLU A 4 15.33 44.42 6.05
N LEU A 5 15.10 43.16 5.60
CA LEU A 5 14.12 42.23 6.19
C LEU A 5 14.75 41.08 6.97
N LEU A 6 14.17 40.76 8.12
CA LEU A 6 14.47 39.56 8.92
C LEU A 6 13.27 38.60 8.93
N PHE A 7 13.56 37.30 9.01
CA PHE A 7 12.59 36.23 9.11
C PHE A 7 13.10 35.27 10.18
N VAL A 8 12.33 35.09 11.26
CA VAL A 8 12.60 34.12 12.33
C VAL A 8 11.30 33.38 12.68
N HIS A 9 11.38 32.27 13.40
CA HIS A 9 10.16 31.53 13.77
C HIS A 9 9.46 32.18 14.98
N ALA A 10 10.19 32.36 16.07
CA ALA A 10 9.71 32.86 17.36
C ALA A 10 10.32 34.24 17.65
N GLU A 11 10.80 34.46 18.87
CA GLU A 11 11.55 35.65 19.24
C GLU A 11 12.87 35.88 18.46
N ILE A 12 13.40 37.08 18.64
CA ILE A 12 14.63 37.62 18.05
C ILE A 12 15.73 37.77 19.13
N ALA A 13 15.36 37.98 20.40
CA ALA A 13 16.30 38.28 21.49
C ALA A 13 17.13 37.07 21.92
N GLU A 14 16.49 35.95 22.25
CA GLU A 14 17.13 34.65 22.50
C GLU A 14 16.46 33.54 21.67
N PRO A 15 16.65 33.49 20.33
CA PRO A 15 15.88 32.62 19.41
C PRO A 15 15.91 31.11 19.69
N GLY A 16 16.77 30.63 20.60
CA GLY A 16 16.83 29.25 21.06
C GLY A 16 15.86 28.89 22.20
N ARG A 17 15.21 29.86 22.85
CA ARG A 17 14.15 29.61 23.85
C ARG A 17 12.77 29.43 23.24
N PHE A 18 12.55 30.05 22.09
CA PHE A 18 11.26 30.12 21.40
C PHE A 18 10.17 30.92 22.15
N ASP A 19 10.51 31.93 22.96
CA ASP A 19 9.49 32.73 23.65
C ASP A 19 8.56 33.49 22.67
N TYR A 20 7.34 33.81 23.12
CA TYR A 20 6.30 34.46 22.32
C TYR A 20 6.41 36.00 22.36
N ILE A 21 6.43 36.65 21.19
CA ILE A 21 6.22 38.11 21.08
C ILE A 21 4.70 38.37 20.99
N ASP A 22 4.04 38.47 22.15
CA ASP A 22 2.58 38.69 22.23
C ASP A 22 2.17 40.07 22.79
N ASN A 23 3.11 40.85 23.33
CA ASN A 23 2.85 42.15 23.95
C ASN A 23 3.94 43.20 23.66
N VAL A 24 3.63 44.46 23.98
CA VAL A 24 4.46 45.64 23.70
C VAL A 24 5.80 45.66 24.47
N GLU A 25 5.88 45.03 25.65
CA GLU A 25 7.09 44.95 26.46
C GLU A 25 8.10 43.98 25.83
N ILE A 26 7.67 42.75 25.53
CA ILE A 26 8.51 41.77 24.82
C ILE A 26 8.88 42.29 23.42
N ALA A 27 7.98 43.00 22.73
CA ALA A 27 8.29 43.63 21.46
C ALA A 27 9.44 44.66 21.56
N LYS A 28 9.52 45.47 22.63
CA LYS A 28 10.64 46.42 22.84
C LYS A 28 11.99 45.71 22.97
N GLU A 29 12.04 44.63 23.73
CA GLU A 29 13.26 43.83 23.92
C GLU A 29 13.72 43.21 22.58
N ASN A 30 12.76 42.68 21.82
CA ASN A 30 13.00 42.11 20.49
C ASN A 30 13.38 43.16 19.43
N PHE A 31 12.87 44.38 19.53
CA PHE A 31 13.30 45.53 18.72
C PHE A 31 14.73 45.98 19.04
N ALA A 32 15.21 45.81 20.27
CA ALA A 32 16.58 46.12 20.67
C ALA A 32 17.59 45.04 20.24
N ALA A 33 17.14 43.80 20.01
CA ALA A 33 17.99 42.67 19.61
C ALA A 33 18.39 42.68 18.12
N ASN A 34 17.85 43.57 17.29
CA ASN A 34 18.14 43.65 15.86
C ASN A 34 17.88 45.07 15.31
N GLU A 35 18.37 45.39 14.10
CA GLU A 35 18.18 46.71 13.47
C GLU A 35 17.35 46.69 12.16
N HIS A 36 16.74 45.54 11.80
CA HIS A 36 16.00 45.39 10.54
C HIS A 36 14.74 46.28 10.46
N PHE A 37 14.38 46.69 9.24
CA PHE A 37 13.19 47.52 8.96
C PHE A 37 11.90 46.78 9.31
N ALA A 38 11.78 45.53 8.87
CA ALA A 38 10.65 44.67 9.22
C ALA A 38 11.13 43.24 9.50
N THR A 39 10.71 42.70 10.64
CA THR A 39 10.98 41.31 11.04
C THR A 39 9.70 40.51 11.05
N PHE A 40 9.64 39.45 10.23
CA PHE A 40 8.52 38.53 10.19
C PHE A 40 8.71 37.38 11.18
N VAL A 41 7.66 37.08 11.95
CA VAL A 41 7.59 36.03 12.98
C VAL A 41 6.28 35.23 12.83
N GLY A 42 6.15 34.08 13.51
CA GLY A 42 4.91 33.29 13.45
C GLY A 42 4.58 32.38 14.65
N HIS A 43 5.50 32.15 15.60
CA HIS A 43 5.37 31.09 16.63
C HIS A 43 4.10 31.18 17.49
N THR A 44 3.56 32.38 17.74
CA THR A 44 2.30 32.55 18.51
C THR A 44 1.06 32.05 17.77
N HIS A 45 1.09 31.99 16.42
CA HIS A 45 -0.06 31.81 15.51
C HIS A 45 -1.17 32.89 15.67
N LEU A 46 -0.92 33.96 16.41
CA LEU A 46 -1.80 35.12 16.58
C LEU A 46 -1.31 36.27 15.66
N PRO A 47 -2.05 36.61 14.60
CA PRO A 47 -1.72 37.73 13.73
C PRO A 47 -1.73 39.05 14.51
N LYS A 48 -0.64 39.81 14.44
CA LYS A 48 -0.52 41.18 14.95
C LYS A 48 0.75 41.84 14.43
N MET A 49 0.80 43.16 14.47
CA MET A 49 2.02 43.92 14.21
C MET A 49 2.42 44.74 15.44
N PHE A 50 3.71 44.93 15.63
CA PHE A 50 4.27 45.95 16.52
C PHE A 50 5.03 46.97 15.68
N GLU A 51 4.89 48.24 16.02
CA GLU A 51 5.56 49.36 15.35
C GLU A 51 6.41 50.13 16.37
N LEU A 52 7.71 50.20 16.13
CA LEU A 52 8.64 51.10 16.81
C LEU A 52 8.76 52.41 16.02
N SER A 53 8.33 53.51 16.64
CA SER A 53 8.52 54.86 16.11
C SER A 53 9.88 55.46 16.51
N ALA A 54 10.41 56.41 15.72
CA ALA A 54 11.72 57.03 15.91
C ALA A 54 11.93 57.77 17.26
N ASN A 55 10.86 58.01 18.02
CA ASN A 55 10.88 58.53 19.40
C ASN A 55 11.11 57.44 20.47
N GLY A 56 11.24 56.16 20.08
CA GLY A 56 11.38 55.02 20.98
C GLY A 56 10.05 54.43 21.50
N SER A 57 8.88 54.95 21.09
CA SER A 57 7.61 54.35 21.50
C SER A 57 7.26 53.16 20.60
N VAL A 58 7.01 52.00 21.21
CA VAL A 58 6.42 50.83 20.57
C VAL A 58 4.91 50.83 20.80
N GLN A 59 4.14 50.55 19.75
CA GLN A 59 2.69 50.31 19.82
C GLN A 59 2.32 48.99 19.13
N GLU A 60 1.26 48.36 19.59
CA GLU A 60 0.62 47.23 18.89
C GLU A 60 -0.38 47.76 17.85
N LEU A 61 -0.42 47.11 16.69
CA LEU A 61 -1.29 47.38 15.57
C LEU A 61 -2.04 46.10 15.18
N LEU A 62 -3.30 46.26 14.77
CA LEU A 62 -4.10 45.18 14.19
C LEU A 62 -3.47 44.70 12.88
N ASP A 63 -3.74 43.46 12.50
CA ASP A 63 -3.21 42.82 11.29
C ASP A 63 -3.95 43.25 10.01
N THR A 64 -4.14 44.56 9.84
CA THR A 64 -4.79 45.15 8.66
C THR A 64 -3.78 45.47 7.57
N SER A 65 -4.12 45.18 6.31
CA SER A 65 -3.32 45.60 5.14
C SER A 65 -3.04 47.11 5.15
N CYS A 66 -1.77 47.49 5.12
CA CYS A 66 -1.35 48.88 5.27
C CYS A 66 0.00 49.15 4.58
N ARG A 67 0.41 50.43 4.52
CA ARG A 67 1.74 50.83 4.07
C ARG A 67 2.64 51.09 5.27
N LEU A 68 3.81 50.45 5.28
CA LEU A 68 4.82 50.60 6.33
C LEU A 68 5.59 51.92 6.14
N ASP A 69 5.76 52.66 7.22
CA ASP A 69 6.47 53.95 7.23
C ASP A 69 7.98 53.72 7.25
N ALA A 70 8.72 54.36 6.33
CA ALA A 70 10.16 54.18 6.16
C ALA A 70 10.98 54.68 7.36
N GLU A 71 10.45 55.62 8.15
CA GLU A 71 11.11 56.18 9.34
C GLU A 71 10.82 55.38 10.63
N LYS A 72 10.29 54.15 10.49
CA LYS A 72 9.88 53.27 11.58
C LYS A 72 10.37 51.84 11.37
N ARG A 73 10.21 51.01 12.40
CA ARG A 73 10.55 49.58 12.36
C ARG A 73 9.39 48.71 12.82
N TYR A 74 9.29 47.51 12.25
CA TYR A 74 8.14 46.62 12.44
C TYR A 74 8.54 45.21 12.89
N ILE A 75 7.76 44.63 13.80
CA ILE A 75 7.73 43.18 14.07
C ILE A 75 6.35 42.70 13.64
N ILE A 76 6.30 41.72 12.75
CA ILE A 76 5.10 41.35 11.98
C ILE A 76 4.84 39.87 12.22
N ASN A 77 3.85 39.56 13.04
CA ASN A 77 3.35 38.21 13.17
C ASN A 77 2.34 37.94 12.05
N VAL A 78 2.69 37.05 11.13
CA VAL A 78 1.87 36.77 9.93
C VAL A 78 0.65 35.89 10.22
N GLY A 79 0.48 35.43 11.47
CA GLY A 79 -0.53 34.44 11.84
C GLY A 79 -0.11 33.03 11.48
N SER A 80 -1.08 32.20 11.08
CA SER A 80 -0.80 30.89 10.49
C SER A 80 -1.83 30.51 9.42
N VAL A 81 -1.35 29.79 8.41
CA VAL A 81 -2.18 29.19 7.34
C VAL A 81 -2.95 27.97 7.84
N GLY A 82 -2.45 27.29 8.88
CA GLY A 82 -3.10 26.17 9.57
C GLY A 82 -2.87 26.23 11.08
N GLU A 83 -3.84 25.79 11.88
CA GLU A 83 -3.93 26.12 13.31
C GLU A 83 -3.93 27.63 13.64
N PRO A 84 -4.93 28.41 13.19
CA PRO A 84 -5.13 29.76 13.72
C PRO A 84 -5.42 29.71 15.23
N ARG A 85 -4.85 30.63 16.02
CA ARG A 85 -5.08 30.67 17.49
C ARG A 85 -5.93 31.84 17.98
N ASN A 86 -6.51 32.62 17.08
CA ASN A 86 -7.47 33.67 17.41
C ASN A 86 -8.87 33.05 17.65
N PRO A 87 -9.46 33.13 18.86
CA PRO A 87 -10.75 32.50 19.13
C PRO A 87 -11.94 33.20 18.46
N ASP A 88 -11.82 34.49 18.13
CA ASP A 88 -12.92 35.31 17.59
C ASP A 88 -13.02 35.24 16.06
N ASP A 89 -11.94 34.85 15.37
CA ASP A 89 -11.91 34.61 13.91
C ASP A 89 -10.88 33.52 13.60
N LEU A 90 -11.39 32.36 13.17
CA LEU A 90 -10.66 31.13 12.87
C LEU A 90 -10.24 31.01 11.39
N SER A 91 -10.18 32.12 10.64
CA SER A 91 -9.63 32.15 9.29
C SER A 91 -8.14 31.81 9.24
N SER A 92 -7.70 31.19 8.14
CA SER A 92 -6.28 31.07 7.81
C SER A 92 -5.72 32.45 7.51
N ARG A 93 -4.56 32.78 8.09
CA ARG A 93 -3.93 34.10 7.99
C ARG A 93 -2.53 33.99 7.38
N TYR A 94 -2.22 34.83 6.41
CA TYR A 94 -0.85 35.05 5.92
C TYR A 94 -0.69 36.49 5.42
N ALA A 95 0.54 36.97 5.32
CA ALA A 95 0.85 38.29 4.77
C ALA A 95 1.58 38.19 3.42
N VAL A 96 1.26 39.09 2.50
CA VAL A 96 2.05 39.38 1.31
C VAL A 96 2.72 40.74 1.52
N TYR A 97 4.03 40.83 1.34
CA TYR A 97 4.77 42.10 1.46
C TYR A 97 5.32 42.55 0.09
N ASP A 98 4.89 43.71 -0.37
CA ASP A 98 5.36 44.35 -1.58
C ASP A 98 6.63 45.16 -1.30
N LEU A 99 7.77 44.64 -1.77
CA LEU A 99 9.10 45.22 -1.60
C LEU A 99 9.24 46.62 -2.23
N GLU A 100 8.56 46.91 -3.33
CA GLU A 100 8.69 48.18 -4.05
C GLU A 100 7.83 49.27 -3.42
N LYS A 101 6.63 48.93 -2.96
CA LYS A 101 5.70 49.87 -2.33
C LYS A 101 5.94 50.05 -0.83
N ARG A 102 6.54 49.05 -0.16
CA ARG A 102 6.52 48.85 1.31
C ARG A 102 5.09 48.65 1.85
N GLU A 103 4.26 47.92 1.12
CA GLU A 103 2.87 47.63 1.50
C GLU A 103 2.77 46.19 1.99
N ILE A 104 2.20 46.00 3.18
CA ILE A 104 1.83 44.68 3.70
C ILE A 104 0.34 44.45 3.47
N ASP A 105 0.00 43.27 3.00
CA ASP A 105 -1.35 42.86 2.67
C ASP A 105 -1.69 41.56 3.41
N PHE A 106 -2.49 41.68 4.47
CA PHE A 106 -2.93 40.55 5.29
C PHE A 106 -4.11 39.86 4.61
N ARG A 107 -3.96 38.56 4.39
CA ARG A 107 -4.93 37.70 3.72
C ARG A 107 -5.58 36.78 4.73
N HIS A 108 -6.81 37.14 5.06
CA HIS A 108 -7.77 36.29 5.75
C HIS A 108 -8.40 35.39 4.69
N VAL A 109 -8.31 34.07 4.87
CA VAL A 109 -8.92 33.07 3.98
C VAL A 109 -9.81 32.17 4.83
N GLU A 110 -11.05 31.98 4.42
CA GLU A 110 -11.97 31.05 5.07
C GLU A 110 -11.37 29.64 5.07
N PHE A 111 -11.22 29.07 6.26
CA PHE A 111 -10.72 27.72 6.44
C PHE A 111 -11.91 26.78 6.65
N ASP A 112 -12.01 25.72 5.84
CA ASP A 112 -13.09 24.73 6.00
C ASP A 112 -12.76 23.80 7.18
N ILE A 113 -13.07 24.28 8.39
CA ILE A 113 -12.90 23.56 9.65
C ILE A 113 -13.73 22.26 9.67
N VAL A 114 -14.82 22.18 8.90
CA VAL A 114 -15.68 20.99 8.83
C VAL A 114 -15.07 19.93 7.91
N ALA A 115 -14.43 20.33 6.81
CA ALA A 115 -13.59 19.43 6.01
C ALA A 115 -12.34 19.01 6.79
N TYR A 116 -11.60 19.93 7.40
CA TYR A 116 -10.45 19.60 8.21
C TYR A 116 -10.81 18.64 9.36
N ARG A 117 -11.94 18.86 10.06
CA ARG A 117 -12.42 17.93 11.09
C ARG A 117 -12.61 16.53 10.48
N ARG A 118 -13.30 16.43 9.35
CA ARG A 118 -13.57 15.15 8.67
C ARG A 118 -12.29 14.44 8.27
N ASP A 119 -11.33 15.17 7.73
CA ASP A 119 -10.04 14.64 7.30
C ASP A 119 -9.24 14.17 8.52
N LEU A 120 -9.18 14.97 9.60
CA LEU A 120 -8.55 14.60 10.87
C LEU A 120 -9.22 13.37 11.52
N GLU A 121 -10.54 13.33 11.58
CA GLU A 121 -11.35 12.20 12.08
C GLU A 121 -11.26 10.94 11.20
N SER A 122 -10.76 11.05 9.96
CA SER A 122 -10.38 9.89 9.13
C SER A 122 -8.98 9.35 9.39
N THR A 123 -8.12 10.10 10.12
CA THR A 123 -6.79 9.63 10.53
C THR A 123 -6.84 8.79 11.82
N ASN A 124 -5.68 8.33 12.27
CA ASN A 124 -5.49 7.73 13.60
C ASN A 124 -4.70 8.67 14.55
N LEU A 125 -4.70 9.99 14.29
CA LEU A 125 -4.02 10.97 15.13
C LEU A 125 -4.93 11.39 16.28
N ASP A 126 -4.61 10.99 17.52
CA ASP A 126 -5.28 11.51 18.71
C ASP A 126 -4.76 12.92 19.05
N LEU A 127 -5.25 13.90 18.30
CA LEU A 127 -5.04 15.32 18.55
C LEU A 127 -6.32 16.08 18.23
N ARG A 128 -6.67 17.05 19.09
CA ARG A 128 -7.80 17.97 18.87
C ARG A 128 -7.22 19.40 18.83
N PRO A 129 -6.89 19.95 17.65
CA PRO A 129 -6.19 21.23 17.53
C PRO A 129 -6.98 22.38 18.15
N TYR A 130 -6.26 23.39 18.64
CA TYR A 130 -6.85 24.54 19.34
C TYR A 130 -8.09 25.13 18.62
N PHE A 131 -7.96 25.46 17.33
CA PHE A 131 -9.06 26.06 16.55
C PHE A 131 -10.27 25.15 16.41
N LEU A 132 -10.07 23.82 16.35
CA LEU A 132 -11.16 22.85 16.27
C LEU A 132 -11.89 22.75 17.61
N ARG A 133 -11.15 22.79 18.73
CA ARG A 133 -11.74 22.86 20.08
C ARG A 133 -12.56 24.14 20.25
N VAL A 134 -12.06 25.29 19.79
CA VAL A 134 -12.80 26.57 19.80
C VAL A 134 -14.05 26.49 18.91
N PHE A 135 -13.94 25.99 17.68
CA PHE A 135 -15.08 25.84 16.78
C PHE A 135 -16.18 24.95 17.38
N GLU A 136 -15.79 23.82 17.98
CA GLU A 136 -16.70 22.88 18.66
C GLU A 136 -17.39 23.50 19.87
N GLN A 137 -16.67 24.30 20.68
CA GLN A 137 -17.21 24.91 21.88
C GLN A 137 -18.03 26.18 21.62
N VAL A 138 -17.54 27.08 20.76
CA VAL A 138 -18.10 28.44 20.56
C VAL A 138 -19.16 28.46 19.46
N PHE A 139 -18.95 27.73 18.36
CA PHE A 139 -19.84 27.79 17.18
C PHE A 139 -20.84 26.61 17.13
N GLU A 140 -20.46 25.44 17.65
CA GLU A 140 -21.37 24.27 17.76
C GLU A 140 -21.94 24.03 19.17
N GLY A 141 -21.45 24.74 20.19
CA GLY A 141 -21.96 24.62 21.57
C GLY A 141 -21.70 23.27 22.25
N ARG A 142 -20.74 22.47 21.76
CA ARG A 142 -20.34 21.20 22.39
C ARG A 142 -19.69 21.49 23.75
N LYS A 143 -19.84 20.56 24.70
CA LYS A 143 -19.01 20.59 25.92
C LYS A 143 -17.54 20.47 25.55
N ALA A 144 -16.68 21.27 26.17
CA ALA A 144 -15.25 21.25 25.94
C ALA A 144 -14.67 19.86 26.25
N VAL A 145 -14.19 19.17 25.21
CA VAL A 145 -13.38 17.96 25.35
C VAL A 145 -11.93 18.40 25.51
N VAL A 146 -11.39 18.26 26.71
CA VAL A 146 -9.97 18.52 26.98
C VAL A 146 -9.19 17.26 26.59
N SER A 147 -8.71 17.22 25.33
CA SER A 147 -7.77 16.17 24.90
C SER A 147 -6.40 16.45 25.49
N SER A 148 -5.80 15.45 26.15
CA SER A 148 -4.43 15.48 26.64
C SER A 148 -3.43 15.30 25.49
N GLY A 149 -3.46 16.24 24.54
CA GLY A 149 -2.68 16.20 23.30
C GLY A 149 -3.13 17.29 22.32
N GLY A 150 -2.16 17.85 21.58
CA GLY A 150 -2.45 18.79 20.47
C GLY A 150 -2.41 20.29 20.79
N SER A 151 -1.76 20.74 21.88
CA SER A 151 -1.35 22.15 22.01
C SER A 151 -0.09 22.33 22.83
N LEU A 152 0.86 23.12 22.34
CA LEU A 152 2.05 23.52 23.10
C LEU A 152 1.73 24.43 24.30
N VAL A 153 0.50 24.95 24.39
CA VAL A 153 0.00 25.69 25.57
C VAL A 153 -0.15 24.77 26.80
N ASP A 154 -0.36 23.47 26.58
CA ASP A 154 -0.56 22.48 27.64
C ASP A 154 0.78 21.94 28.20
N MET A 155 1.92 22.24 27.55
CA MET A 155 3.26 22.03 28.12
C MET A 155 3.67 23.23 28.97
N GLN A 156 3.56 23.10 30.29
CA GLN A 156 4.42 23.88 31.19
C GLN A 156 5.87 23.40 31.00
N VAL A 157 6.62 24.11 30.16
CA VAL A 157 8.04 23.82 29.91
C VAL A 157 8.81 23.96 31.23
N SER A 158 9.20 22.82 31.81
CA SER A 158 10.14 22.77 32.92
C SER A 158 11.47 23.41 32.47
N ARG A 159 11.99 24.33 33.27
CA ARG A 159 13.16 25.17 32.92
C ARG A 159 14.46 24.39 32.65
N ASP A 160 14.47 23.09 32.93
CA ASP A 160 15.67 22.25 32.97
C ASP A 160 15.63 21.08 31.96
N SER A 161 14.91 21.22 30.83
CA SER A 161 14.73 20.14 29.83
C SER A 161 15.20 20.51 28.40
N ALA A 162 16.27 21.30 28.30
CA ALA A 162 16.95 21.58 27.03
C ALA A 162 17.82 20.38 26.58
N ALA A 163 17.21 19.42 25.87
CA ALA A 163 17.94 18.31 25.24
C ALA A 163 18.81 18.81 24.07
N LEU A 164 20.10 19.03 24.33
CA LEU A 164 21.07 19.57 23.38
C LEU A 164 21.28 18.66 22.14
N VAL A 165 20.75 19.08 21.00
CA VAL A 165 21.17 18.60 19.67
C VAL A 165 22.36 19.45 19.20
N ASP A 166 23.50 18.82 18.90
CA ASP A 166 24.73 19.53 18.48
C ASP A 166 24.57 20.18 17.09
N LEU A 167 24.25 21.47 17.07
CA LEU A 167 23.93 22.28 15.89
C LEU A 167 25.10 22.55 14.92
N LYS A 168 26.27 21.91 15.09
CA LYS A 168 27.50 22.25 14.36
C LYS A 168 27.56 21.90 12.87
N ARG A 169 26.54 21.28 12.26
CA ARG A 169 26.51 20.99 10.80
C ARG A 169 25.11 21.03 10.15
N VAL A 170 24.49 22.21 10.07
CA VAL A 170 23.56 22.52 8.97
C VAL A 170 23.89 23.89 8.38
N SER A 171 24.59 23.90 7.24
CA SER A 171 24.99 25.13 6.53
C SER A 171 24.84 24.95 5.02
N THR A 172 23.62 24.68 4.56
CA THR A 172 23.27 24.58 3.14
C THR A 172 22.00 25.38 2.86
N ILE A 173 22.13 26.41 2.02
CA ILE A 173 20.98 27.15 1.47
C ILE A 173 20.22 26.20 0.53
N VAL A 174 18.93 25.95 0.80
CA VAL A 174 18.07 25.19 -0.11
C VAL A 174 17.60 26.11 -1.24
N GLN A 175 18.24 26.01 -2.41
CA GLN A 175 17.66 26.54 -3.64
C GLN A 175 16.44 25.69 -4.04
N LEU A 176 15.24 26.25 -3.90
CA LEU A 176 14.02 25.67 -4.45
C LEU A 176 14.05 25.74 -5.98
N SER A 177 14.41 24.62 -6.63
CA SER A 177 14.29 24.46 -8.08
C SER A 177 13.43 23.23 -8.42
N ASN A 178 12.33 23.50 -9.13
CA ASN A 178 11.40 22.58 -9.79
C ASN A 178 10.54 21.63 -8.92
N SER A 179 9.31 22.10 -8.67
CA SER A 179 8.06 21.39 -9.01
C SER A 179 7.80 20.00 -8.40
N GLY A 180 7.42 19.98 -7.11
CA GLY A 180 6.56 18.93 -6.58
C GLY A 180 5.11 19.05 -7.07
N THR A 181 4.34 17.95 -7.02
CA THR A 181 2.92 17.90 -7.43
C THR A 181 2.00 18.60 -6.43
N MET A 182 0.96 19.29 -6.93
CA MET A 182 -0.07 19.92 -6.11
C MET A 182 -1.02 18.90 -5.46
N LEU A 183 -1.58 19.27 -4.30
CA LEU A 183 -2.69 18.58 -3.64
C LEU A 183 -4.01 18.75 -4.43
N ALA A 184 -4.89 17.75 -4.35
CA ALA A 184 -6.05 17.63 -5.23
C ALA A 184 -7.18 18.68 -5.04
N SER A 185 -7.17 19.44 -3.93
CA SER A 185 -8.18 20.47 -3.64
C SER A 185 -8.07 21.73 -4.53
N ALA A 186 -6.95 21.94 -5.21
CA ALA A 186 -6.69 23.13 -6.02
C ALA A 186 -6.90 22.89 -7.53
N GLN A 187 -8.15 22.75 -7.98
CA GLN A 187 -8.51 22.73 -9.41
C GLN A 187 -8.98 24.12 -9.90
N PRO A 188 -8.15 24.90 -10.62
CA PRO A 188 -8.55 26.22 -11.11
C PRO A 188 -9.56 26.12 -12.27
N SER A 189 -10.54 27.02 -12.28
CA SER A 189 -11.56 27.06 -13.34
C SER A 189 -10.92 27.36 -14.72
N ARG A 190 -11.41 26.69 -15.77
CA ARG A 190 -10.81 26.71 -17.12
C ARG A 190 -11.15 27.96 -17.95
N THR A 191 -10.95 29.13 -17.36
CA THR A 191 -11.01 30.45 -18.00
C THR A 191 -9.99 31.34 -17.28
N PRO A 192 -8.80 31.60 -17.86
CA PRO A 192 -8.73 32.32 -19.13
C PRO A 192 -7.55 31.92 -20.08
N LEU A 193 -7.34 30.65 -20.40
CA LEU A 193 -6.18 30.24 -21.22
C LEU A 193 -6.18 30.80 -22.67
N TYR A 194 -7.36 31.05 -23.24
CA TYR A 194 -7.49 31.52 -24.63
C TYR A 194 -7.03 32.97 -24.87
N ALA A 195 -6.99 33.82 -23.82
CA ALA A 195 -6.61 35.23 -23.95
C ALA A 195 -5.09 35.43 -24.17
N LEU A 196 -4.26 34.57 -23.55
CA LEU A 196 -2.80 34.65 -23.69
C LEU A 196 -2.33 34.15 -25.06
N GLY A 197 -2.97 33.11 -25.60
CA GLY A 197 -2.67 32.60 -26.95
C GLY A 197 -2.96 33.62 -28.06
N THR A 198 -4.08 34.34 -27.98
CA THR A 198 -4.41 35.39 -28.96
C THR A 198 -3.47 36.59 -28.86
N ALA A 199 -3.09 37.01 -27.65
CA ALA A 199 -2.10 38.07 -27.44
C ALA A 199 -0.73 37.71 -28.04
N ALA A 200 -0.22 36.49 -27.79
CA ALA A 200 1.06 36.04 -28.34
C ALA A 200 1.06 35.99 -29.87
N ILE A 201 -0.01 35.48 -30.49
CA ILE A 201 -0.16 35.43 -31.96
C ILE A 201 -0.20 36.85 -32.55
N LEU A 202 -0.91 37.79 -31.93
CA LEU A 202 -0.96 39.19 -32.38
C LEU A 202 0.39 39.91 -32.24
N ILE A 203 1.14 39.65 -31.17
CA ILE A 203 2.49 40.21 -30.98
C ILE A 203 3.46 39.65 -32.04
N ILE A 204 3.44 38.34 -32.30
CA ILE A 204 4.27 37.71 -33.33
C ILE A 204 3.90 38.22 -34.73
N ALA A 205 2.61 38.32 -35.05
CA ALA A 205 2.14 38.88 -36.31
C ALA A 205 2.54 40.36 -36.48
N SER A 206 2.47 41.15 -35.40
CA SER A 206 2.92 42.54 -35.40
C SER A 206 4.43 42.68 -35.59
N LEU A 207 5.25 41.83 -34.94
CA LEU A 207 6.70 41.79 -35.16
C LEU A 207 7.04 41.41 -36.61
N ILE A 208 6.40 40.38 -37.17
CA ILE A 208 6.60 39.97 -38.57
C ILE A 208 6.21 41.10 -39.51
N PHE A 209 5.06 41.76 -39.28
CA PHE A 209 4.61 42.92 -40.06
C PHE A 209 5.58 44.11 -39.96
N TRP A 210 6.18 44.35 -38.79
CA TRP A 210 7.15 45.43 -38.60
C TRP A 210 8.49 45.14 -39.30
N VAL A 211 9.03 43.93 -39.13
CA VAL A 211 10.30 43.47 -39.73
C VAL A 211 10.23 43.33 -41.25
N THR A 212 9.05 43.01 -41.82
CA THR A 212 8.87 42.91 -43.28
C THR A 212 8.57 44.25 -43.97
N ARG A 213 8.29 45.33 -43.21
CA ARG A 213 7.74 46.58 -43.76
C ARG A 213 8.68 47.36 -44.68
N GLU A 214 9.99 47.21 -44.56
CA GLU A 214 10.97 48.00 -45.32
C GLU A 214 11.39 47.39 -46.66
N ASN A 215 10.86 46.22 -47.05
CA ASN A 215 11.28 45.53 -48.27
C ASN A 215 10.19 45.46 -49.37
N TYR A 216 10.38 46.31 -50.38
CA TYR A 216 9.87 46.19 -51.76
C TYR A 216 8.35 46.47 -51.99
N PRO A 217 7.95 46.83 -53.24
CA PRO A 217 6.90 47.82 -53.45
C PRO A 217 5.60 47.30 -54.06
N SER A 218 4.59 48.16 -54.12
CA SER A 218 3.24 47.89 -54.63
C SER A 218 3.18 47.65 -56.15
N PRO A 219 2.38 46.65 -56.60
CA PRO A 219 1.81 46.64 -57.94
C PRO A 219 0.27 46.57 -57.97
N SER A 220 -0.28 47.03 -59.10
CA SER A 220 -1.69 47.19 -59.52
C SER A 220 -2.74 46.17 -59.03
N PRO A 221 -4.01 46.61 -58.80
CA PRO A 221 -5.16 45.71 -58.70
C PRO A 221 -5.68 45.28 -60.09
N ASN A 222 -6.02 43.99 -60.25
CA ASN A 222 -7.05 43.43 -61.14
C ASN A 222 -7.05 41.89 -61.01
N ASP A 223 -8.07 41.29 -60.38
CA ASP A 223 -9.18 40.62 -61.09
C ASP A 223 -10.13 39.86 -60.13
N LYS A 224 -11.26 39.38 -60.64
CA LYS A 224 -12.33 38.71 -59.87
C LYS A 224 -12.37 37.18 -60.06
N PRO A 225 -12.97 36.42 -59.11
CA PRO A 225 -12.81 34.96 -59.02
C PRO A 225 -13.74 34.17 -59.95
N VAL A 226 -13.37 32.91 -60.21
CA VAL A 226 -14.21 31.93 -60.92
C VAL A 226 -14.30 30.62 -60.13
N VAL A 227 -15.52 30.09 -60.01
CA VAL A 227 -15.87 28.79 -59.42
C VAL A 227 -16.08 27.76 -60.54
N THR A 228 -15.78 26.48 -60.33
CA THR A 228 -16.49 25.41 -61.05
C THR A 228 -16.48 24.07 -60.32
N SER A 229 -17.53 23.29 -60.53
CA SER A 229 -17.70 21.91 -60.05
C SER A 229 -18.31 21.03 -61.16
N LYS A 230 -18.03 19.72 -61.11
CA LYS A 230 -18.67 18.57 -61.82
C LYS A 230 -18.22 17.31 -61.06
N LYS A 231 -19.01 16.31 -60.62
CA LYS A 231 -20.26 15.62 -61.06
C LYS A 231 -20.13 14.70 -62.30
N GLU A 232 -20.15 13.38 -62.02
CA GLU A 232 -21.07 12.32 -62.54
C GLU A 232 -21.18 12.04 -64.07
N SER A 233 -21.50 10.84 -64.59
CA SER A 233 -21.88 9.48 -64.08
C SER A 233 -21.92 8.48 -65.29
N PRO A 234 -22.86 7.51 -65.53
CA PRO A 234 -23.48 6.41 -64.74
C PRO A 234 -23.46 5.00 -65.46
N LEU A 235 -24.34 4.06 -65.00
CA LEU A 235 -24.91 2.79 -65.56
C LEU A 235 -24.42 1.48 -64.88
N GLU A 236 -25.22 0.62 -64.22
CA GLU A 236 -26.56 -0.04 -64.47
C GLU A 236 -26.52 -1.17 -65.52
N LYS A 237 -27.23 -2.33 -65.44
CA LYS A 237 -28.10 -3.10 -64.49
C LYS A 237 -28.12 -4.59 -65.03
N GLU A 238 -28.74 -5.68 -64.56
CA GLU A 238 -30.08 -6.02 -64.01
C GLU A 238 -30.13 -7.53 -63.50
N PRO A 239 -31.22 -8.38 -63.42
CA PRO A 239 -31.63 -8.94 -62.11
C PRO A 239 -32.00 -10.46 -61.95
N ASN A 240 -32.17 -10.88 -60.67
CA ASN A 240 -33.10 -11.85 -60.02
C ASN A 240 -33.65 -13.18 -60.66
N LYS A 241 -33.50 -14.25 -59.87
CA LYS A 241 -34.49 -15.32 -59.46
C LYS A 241 -34.89 -16.54 -60.36
N LYS A 242 -34.74 -17.73 -59.73
CA LYS A 242 -35.74 -18.80 -59.39
C LYS A 242 -35.69 -20.20 -60.07
N ASP A 243 -36.00 -21.21 -59.23
CA ASP A 243 -36.56 -22.57 -59.51
C ASP A 243 -35.67 -23.60 -60.27
N LEU A 244 -35.70 -24.95 -60.10
CA LEU A 244 -36.31 -25.90 -59.11
C LEU A 244 -35.74 -27.36 -59.27
N ARG A 245 -35.91 -28.23 -58.23
CA ARG A 245 -35.95 -29.75 -58.21
C ARG A 245 -34.70 -30.67 -58.34
N GLU A 246 -34.42 -31.39 -57.25
CA GLU A 246 -34.68 -32.84 -56.97
C GLU A 246 -34.31 -34.04 -57.91
N VAL A 247 -33.48 -34.96 -57.34
CA VAL A 247 -33.48 -36.46 -57.32
C VAL A 247 -33.40 -37.33 -58.62
N ILE A 248 -32.44 -38.28 -58.68
CA ILE A 248 -32.59 -39.77 -58.86
C ILE A 248 -31.23 -40.52 -59.09
N ASP A 249 -31.14 -41.78 -58.61
CA ASP A 249 -30.03 -42.78 -58.58
C ASP A 249 -29.96 -43.61 -59.92
N PRO A 250 -29.45 -44.87 -60.10
CA PRO A 250 -28.64 -45.81 -59.26
C PRO A 250 -27.51 -46.65 -59.95
N ARG A 251 -26.68 -47.37 -59.16
CA ARG A 251 -26.58 -48.89 -59.15
C ARG A 251 -25.33 -49.52 -58.47
N MET A 252 -25.60 -50.41 -57.50
CA MET A 252 -25.02 -51.77 -57.23
C MET A 252 -23.49 -52.01 -57.18
N ALA A 253 -22.89 -52.73 -56.21
CA ALA A 253 -23.38 -53.72 -55.22
C ALA A 253 -22.46 -53.74 -53.93
N ILE A 254 -22.33 -54.72 -53.00
CA ILE A 254 -22.76 -56.14 -52.92
C ILE A 254 -23.13 -56.67 -51.49
N SER A 255 -22.27 -57.42 -50.77
CA SER A 255 -22.61 -58.23 -49.56
C SER A 255 -21.34 -58.65 -48.76
N LYS A 256 -21.31 -59.09 -47.47
CA LYS A 256 -22.34 -59.40 -46.42
C LYS A 256 -21.68 -59.65 -45.01
N LEU A 257 -22.35 -59.26 -43.89
CA LEU A 257 -22.28 -59.82 -42.48
C LEU A 257 -20.95 -59.73 -41.65
N PRO A 258 -20.95 -59.88 -40.29
CA PRO A 258 -21.90 -59.37 -39.26
C PRO A 258 -21.32 -58.85 -37.90
N LYS A 259 -21.98 -57.83 -37.32
CA LYS A 259 -22.24 -57.49 -35.88
C LYS A 259 -21.29 -57.88 -34.71
N LYS A 260 -20.91 -56.85 -33.94
CA LYS A 260 -20.90 -56.69 -32.46
C LYS A 260 -20.88 -55.17 -32.17
N GLN A 261 -21.31 -54.56 -31.07
CA GLN A 261 -22.23 -54.79 -29.94
C GLN A 261 -22.24 -53.44 -29.15
N ALA A 262 -23.20 -53.18 -28.26
CA ALA A 262 -23.32 -51.92 -27.51
C ALA A 262 -23.42 -52.19 -25.96
N PRO A 263 -23.62 -51.18 -25.08
CA PRO A 263 -23.03 -51.14 -23.73
C PRO A 263 -23.81 -51.87 -22.64
N SER A 264 -23.28 -51.86 -21.41
CA SER A 264 -23.95 -52.32 -20.19
C SER A 264 -23.51 -51.51 -18.97
N GLU A 265 -24.47 -51.00 -18.20
CA GLU A 265 -24.31 -50.60 -16.79
C GLU A 265 -24.97 -51.66 -15.89
N GLN A 266 -24.54 -51.83 -14.63
CA GLN A 266 -25.37 -52.51 -13.62
C GLN A 266 -24.94 -52.28 -12.15
N LYS A 267 -25.93 -52.38 -11.25
CA LYS A 267 -25.92 -52.35 -9.77
C LYS A 267 -27.24 -53.03 -9.29
N PRO A 268 -27.44 -53.44 -8.02
CA PRO A 268 -26.51 -53.81 -6.93
C PRO A 268 -27.00 -55.07 -6.12
N ASN A 269 -26.58 -55.20 -4.85
CA ASN A 269 -27.28 -55.81 -3.68
C ASN A 269 -26.90 -57.27 -3.21
N PRO A 270 -27.30 -57.78 -2.01
CA PRO A 270 -26.33 -58.00 -0.90
C PRO A 270 -26.51 -59.29 -0.04
N LYS A 271 -25.71 -59.49 1.05
CA LYS A 271 -26.19 -59.85 2.43
C LYS A 271 -25.12 -59.98 3.54
N ASP A 272 -25.62 -59.90 4.79
CA ASP A 272 -24.99 -59.82 6.13
C ASP A 272 -24.23 -61.11 6.57
N ARG A 273 -23.40 -61.16 7.64
CA ARG A 273 -23.68 -60.89 9.08
C ARG A 273 -22.40 -60.72 9.97
N GLU A 274 -22.57 -60.17 11.17
CA GLU A 274 -21.62 -60.25 12.32
C GLU A 274 -21.57 -61.67 12.97
N PRO A 275 -20.59 -61.95 13.88
CA PRO A 275 -20.86 -61.72 15.32
C PRO A 275 -19.67 -61.18 16.16
N THR A 276 -20.00 -60.65 17.34
CA THR A 276 -19.14 -60.25 18.48
C THR A 276 -18.92 -61.43 19.47
N PRO A 277 -18.18 -61.28 20.61
CA PRO A 277 -16.93 -60.52 20.89
C PRO A 277 -15.87 -61.34 21.71
N THR A 278 -14.61 -60.90 21.76
CA THR A 278 -13.66 -61.37 22.81
C THR A 278 -12.60 -60.34 23.24
N LYS A 279 -12.18 -60.42 24.51
CA LYS A 279 -11.19 -59.58 25.21
C LYS A 279 -10.69 -60.38 26.45
N PRO A 280 -9.46 -60.20 26.96
CA PRO A 280 -8.20 -59.76 26.35
C PRO A 280 -7.11 -60.86 26.48
N GLU A 281 -5.87 -60.58 26.06
CA GLU A 281 -4.68 -61.11 26.74
C GLU A 281 -3.60 -60.01 26.83
N LYS A 282 -2.64 -60.16 27.76
CA LYS A 282 -1.59 -59.18 28.08
C LYS A 282 -0.22 -59.72 27.67
N GLU A 283 0.69 -58.84 27.28
CA GLU A 283 2.13 -58.79 27.62
C GLU A 283 2.78 -57.64 26.81
N VAL A 284 3.85 -56.94 27.23
CA VAL A 284 4.35 -56.66 28.59
C VAL A 284 5.06 -55.29 28.56
N ILE A 285 5.08 -54.53 29.66
CA ILE A 285 5.78 -53.23 29.74
C ILE A 285 7.19 -53.43 30.33
N ARG A 286 8.21 -52.89 29.66
CA ARG A 286 9.47 -52.33 30.22
C ARG A 286 10.16 -51.47 29.12
N PRO A 287 11.07 -50.53 29.47
CA PRO A 287 10.87 -49.15 29.01
C PRO A 287 12.09 -48.53 28.34
N ASP A 288 12.06 -47.19 28.25
CA ASP A 288 13.14 -46.25 27.92
C ASP A 288 13.57 -46.19 26.45
N LEU A 289 13.07 -45.14 25.77
CA LEU A 289 13.79 -44.37 24.75
C LEU A 289 13.17 -42.95 24.67
N GLU A 290 13.94 -42.00 24.16
CA GLU A 290 13.71 -40.55 24.32
C GLU A 290 12.63 -40.00 23.35
N PRO A 291 11.97 -38.87 23.68
CA PRO A 291 10.88 -38.32 22.86
C PRO A 291 11.40 -37.62 21.60
N LEU A 292 11.29 -38.28 20.45
CA LEU A 292 11.51 -37.67 19.13
C LEU A 292 10.37 -37.98 18.15
N VAL A 293 9.33 -37.14 18.19
CA VAL A 293 8.60 -36.70 16.99
C VAL A 293 8.27 -35.22 17.19
N GLU A 294 9.20 -34.33 16.84
CA GLU A 294 8.82 -32.95 16.54
C GLU A 294 7.94 -32.95 15.29
N VAL A 295 6.74 -32.37 15.38
CA VAL A 295 5.87 -32.18 14.22
C VAL A 295 6.46 -31.02 13.41
N SER A 296 7.29 -31.34 12.40
CA SER A 296 7.98 -30.34 11.60
C SER A 296 6.99 -29.47 10.81
N GLU A 297 6.76 -28.24 11.25
CA GLU A 297 6.06 -27.23 10.45
C GLU A 297 6.84 -26.94 9.16
N LYS A 298 6.39 -27.48 8.03
CA LYS A 298 6.90 -27.07 6.70
C LYS A 298 6.32 -25.71 6.29
N LYS A 299 6.69 -24.66 7.02
CA LYS A 299 6.59 -23.26 6.55
C LYS A 299 7.68 -23.00 5.50
N GLU A 300 7.42 -22.14 4.53
CA GLU A 300 8.22 -22.07 3.31
C GLU A 300 9.64 -21.57 3.55
N LYS A 301 10.64 -22.36 3.12
CA LYS A 301 12.06 -22.07 3.39
C LYS A 301 12.60 -20.99 2.43
N SER A 302 12.33 -19.74 2.77
CA SER A 302 13.00 -18.55 2.22
C SER A 302 14.24 -18.21 3.05
N THR A 303 15.26 -17.68 2.38
CA THR A 303 16.55 -17.27 2.95
C THR A 303 16.99 -15.97 2.29
N TRP A 304 17.61 -15.07 3.04
CA TRP A 304 17.86 -13.70 2.61
C TRP A 304 19.18 -13.18 3.17
N TRP A 305 19.96 -12.52 2.33
CA TRP A 305 21.23 -11.91 2.70
C TRP A 305 21.11 -10.40 2.65
N ARG A 306 21.21 -9.77 3.83
CA ARG A 306 21.36 -8.32 3.91
C ARG A 306 22.71 -7.93 3.35
N MET A 307 22.73 -7.07 2.34
CA MET A 307 23.97 -6.56 1.75
C MET A 307 24.48 -5.36 2.55
N ASN A 308 24.56 -5.48 3.87
CA ASN A 308 24.94 -4.37 4.74
C ASN A 308 26.44 -4.06 4.65
N LYS A 309 26.81 -2.87 5.12
CA LYS A 309 28.20 -2.40 5.09
C LYS A 309 29.17 -3.29 5.89
N GLU A 310 28.70 -3.98 6.93
CA GLU A 310 29.52 -4.83 7.80
C GLU A 310 29.88 -6.16 7.11
N ALA A 311 29.05 -6.62 6.16
CA ALA A 311 29.37 -7.74 5.28
C ALA A 311 30.39 -7.39 4.16
N ALA A 312 30.80 -6.12 4.00
CA ALA A 312 31.76 -5.71 2.96
C ALA A 312 33.10 -6.44 3.05
N GLU A 313 33.57 -6.74 4.26
CA GLU A 313 34.85 -7.39 4.56
C GLU A 313 34.67 -8.74 5.29
N SER A 314 33.47 -9.31 5.24
CA SER A 314 33.15 -10.60 5.90
C SER A 314 32.25 -11.50 5.04
N SER A 315 31.86 -12.67 5.56
CA SER A 315 30.97 -13.60 4.85
C SER A 315 29.52 -13.11 4.93
N LEU A 316 28.76 -13.20 3.83
CA LEU A 316 27.31 -13.03 3.90
C LEU A 316 26.73 -14.24 4.64
N VAL A 317 25.92 -13.98 5.66
CA VAL A 317 25.14 -14.97 6.40
C VAL A 317 23.67 -14.59 6.25
N ASP A 318 22.80 -15.57 6.05
CA ASP A 318 21.39 -15.29 5.84
C ASP A 318 20.62 -15.03 7.16
N ASN A 319 19.38 -14.53 7.06
CA ASN A 319 18.49 -14.33 8.20
C ASN A 319 18.28 -15.56 9.09
N SER A 320 18.33 -16.79 8.54
CA SER A 320 18.18 -18.01 9.34
C SER A 320 19.50 -18.54 9.92
N GLY A 321 20.65 -17.97 9.55
CA GLY A 321 21.97 -18.43 9.95
C GLY A 321 22.41 -19.77 9.35
N GLN A 322 21.67 -20.30 8.37
CA GLN A 322 21.85 -21.64 7.80
C GLN A 322 22.71 -21.63 6.53
N ILE A 323 22.75 -20.53 5.77
CA ILE A 323 23.50 -20.44 4.52
C ILE A 323 24.49 -19.27 4.56
N LYS A 324 25.77 -19.63 4.53
CA LYS A 324 26.91 -18.72 4.56
C LYS A 324 27.63 -18.71 3.22
N LEU A 325 27.77 -17.53 2.62
CA LEU A 325 28.57 -17.30 1.42
C LEU A 325 29.91 -16.68 1.84
N LEU A 326 30.99 -17.42 1.66
CA LEU A 326 32.35 -17.02 2.02
C LEU A 326 32.82 -15.84 1.17
N LEU A 327 33.60 -14.95 1.78
CA LEU A 327 34.20 -13.81 1.10
C LEU A 327 35.32 -14.26 0.15
N VAL A 328 35.20 -13.92 -1.14
CA VAL A 328 36.25 -14.14 -2.15
C VAL A 328 36.95 -12.82 -2.52
N ARG A 329 36.22 -11.69 -2.51
CA ARG A 329 36.78 -10.34 -2.68
C ARG A 329 35.97 -9.33 -1.84
N PRO A 330 36.62 -8.47 -1.03
CA PRO A 330 35.91 -7.43 -0.29
C PRO A 330 35.09 -6.52 -1.22
N GLY A 331 33.89 -6.19 -0.78
CA GLY A 331 33.05 -5.17 -1.39
C GLY A 331 33.33 -3.79 -0.80
N LYS A 332 32.45 -2.84 -1.08
CA LYS A 332 32.43 -1.51 -0.50
C LYS A 332 31.01 -1.10 -0.15
N GLY A 333 30.76 -0.79 1.12
CA GLY A 333 29.47 -0.26 1.55
C GLY A 333 29.10 1.07 0.86
N THR A 334 27.84 1.19 0.51
CA THR A 334 27.14 2.40 0.05
C THR A 334 25.83 2.54 0.84
N ARG A 335 25.07 3.61 0.62
CA ARG A 335 23.69 3.74 1.14
C ARG A 335 22.80 2.63 0.56
N ALA A 336 21.76 2.26 1.30
CA ALA A 336 20.67 1.40 0.81
C ALA A 336 20.16 1.83 -0.57
N ILE A 337 19.70 0.86 -1.36
CA ILE A 337 19.09 1.09 -2.67
C ILE A 337 17.71 0.45 -2.80
N ALA A 338 17.41 -0.57 -1.99
CA ALA A 338 16.05 -1.10 -1.85
C ALA A 338 15.15 -0.16 -1.00
N PRO A 339 13.81 -0.23 -1.15
CA PRO A 339 12.87 0.53 -0.33
C PRO A 339 12.95 0.20 1.17
N ASP A 340 12.70 1.20 2.00
CA ASP A 340 12.73 1.10 3.47
C ASP A 340 11.33 1.37 4.07
N PRO A 341 10.86 0.61 5.09
CA PRO A 341 11.33 -0.72 5.46
C PRO A 341 11.04 -1.76 4.37
N VAL A 342 11.84 -2.82 4.35
CA VAL A 342 11.66 -3.94 3.42
C VAL A 342 10.55 -4.86 3.96
N PRO A 343 9.55 -5.28 3.14
CA PRO A 343 8.30 -5.85 3.64
C PRO A 343 8.37 -7.11 4.51
N LEU A 344 9.52 -7.78 4.60
CA LEU A 344 9.69 -9.07 5.30
C LEU A 344 10.59 -9.01 6.56
N ASN A 345 11.25 -7.88 6.84
CA ASN A 345 12.20 -7.80 7.96
C ASN A 345 11.86 -6.71 9.00
N LEU A 346 11.01 -5.72 8.66
CA LEU A 346 10.66 -4.56 9.50
C LEU A 346 11.88 -3.80 10.08
N ALA A 347 13.07 -4.01 9.53
CA ALA A 347 14.34 -3.58 10.09
C ALA A 347 15.05 -2.64 9.12
N ALA A 348 15.22 -1.39 9.53
CA ALA A 348 15.63 -0.27 8.68
C ALA A 348 16.82 -0.60 7.75
N ASN A 349 16.66 -0.34 6.45
CA ASN A 349 17.72 -0.53 5.46
C ASN A 349 18.54 0.75 5.27
N ASP A 350 19.77 0.75 5.76
CA ASP A 350 20.68 1.88 5.69
C ASP A 350 21.80 1.73 4.64
N SER A 351 22.10 0.50 4.21
CA SER A 351 23.33 0.19 3.48
C SER A 351 23.20 -0.97 2.47
N ALA A 352 23.93 -0.82 1.36
CA ALA A 352 24.06 -1.79 0.27
C ALA A 352 25.54 -2.03 -0.08
N LEU A 353 25.88 -3.03 -0.90
CA LEU A 353 27.27 -3.39 -1.23
C LEU A 353 27.64 -3.22 -2.70
N ILE A 354 28.78 -2.58 -2.95
CA ILE A 354 29.39 -2.41 -4.29
C ILE A 354 30.55 -3.39 -4.49
N LEU A 355 30.58 -4.07 -5.65
CA LEU A 355 31.75 -4.80 -6.21
C LEU A 355 32.42 -5.90 -5.36
N GLY A 356 31.79 -6.44 -4.31
CA GLY A 356 32.31 -7.64 -3.65
C GLY A 356 32.26 -8.90 -4.51
N ILE A 357 32.76 -10.01 -3.98
CA ILE A 357 32.46 -11.36 -4.45
C ILE A 357 32.28 -12.26 -3.23
N TRP A 358 31.15 -12.97 -3.19
CA TRP A 358 30.88 -14.02 -2.20
C TRP A 358 30.53 -15.33 -2.91
N GLN A 359 30.88 -16.46 -2.31
CA GLN A 359 30.70 -17.79 -2.89
C GLN A 359 30.27 -18.81 -1.82
N GLU A 360 29.36 -19.71 -2.19
CA GLU A 360 29.05 -20.94 -1.46
C GLU A 360 30.33 -21.75 -1.15
N GLU A 361 30.49 -22.22 0.09
CA GLU A 361 31.71 -22.92 0.55
C GLU A 361 31.97 -24.22 -0.25
N LYS A 362 30.89 -24.93 -0.58
CA LYS A 362 30.89 -26.12 -1.44
C LYS A 362 29.50 -26.25 -2.06
N ALA A 363 29.42 -26.47 -3.37
CA ALA A 363 28.16 -26.80 -4.05
C ALA A 363 27.48 -28.00 -3.37
N ASP A 364 26.27 -27.79 -2.82
CA ASP A 364 25.48 -28.84 -2.15
C ASP A 364 24.21 -29.26 -2.92
N GLY A 365 23.86 -28.54 -3.99
CA GLY A 365 22.66 -28.77 -4.79
C GLY A 365 21.52 -27.78 -4.50
N THR A 366 21.59 -27.00 -3.42
CA THR A 366 20.54 -26.03 -3.03
C THR A 366 20.23 -24.99 -4.12
N PHE A 367 21.19 -24.70 -4.99
CA PHE A 367 21.06 -23.72 -6.07
C PHE A 367 21.16 -24.38 -7.46
N ALA A 368 20.93 -25.69 -7.55
CA ALA A 368 20.75 -26.39 -8.81
C ALA A 368 19.57 -25.79 -9.59
N LEU A 369 19.65 -25.86 -10.92
CA LEU A 369 18.45 -25.88 -11.76
C LEU A 369 18.14 -27.36 -11.98
N ASP A 370 17.11 -27.87 -11.32
CA ASP A 370 16.78 -29.31 -11.22
C ASP A 370 15.32 -29.61 -11.64
N THR A 371 14.93 -30.88 -11.62
CA THR A 371 13.63 -31.38 -12.11
C THR A 371 12.58 -31.64 -11.04
N GLU A 372 12.85 -31.31 -9.77
CA GLU A 372 12.01 -31.62 -8.61
C GLU A 372 11.74 -30.40 -7.69
N ASN A 373 12.51 -29.32 -7.85
CA ASN A 373 12.41 -28.09 -7.05
C ASN A 373 12.23 -26.86 -7.95
N SER A 374 11.22 -26.05 -7.64
CA SER A 374 11.07 -24.70 -8.19
C SER A 374 11.73 -23.69 -7.25
N TYR A 375 12.30 -22.60 -7.78
CA TYR A 375 12.90 -21.55 -6.95
C TYR A 375 12.78 -20.15 -7.54
N THR A 376 13.01 -19.15 -6.69
CA THR A 376 13.13 -17.74 -7.05
C THR A 376 14.43 -17.17 -6.49
N PHE A 377 15.11 -16.37 -7.29
CA PHE A 377 16.20 -15.48 -6.85
C PHE A 377 15.84 -14.05 -7.20
N GLU A 378 16.05 -13.12 -6.28
CA GLU A 378 15.71 -11.71 -6.50
C GLU A 378 16.55 -10.77 -5.64
N GLY A 379 16.39 -9.47 -5.89
CA GLY A 379 16.92 -8.40 -5.07
C GLY A 379 16.98 -7.08 -5.83
N TRP A 380 17.80 -6.16 -5.34
CA TRP A 380 17.92 -4.82 -5.89
C TRP A 380 19.34 -4.53 -6.41
N PHE A 381 19.43 -3.71 -7.46
CA PHE A 381 20.72 -3.29 -8.01
C PHE A 381 20.73 -1.84 -8.51
N ILE A 382 21.93 -1.24 -8.53
CA ILE A 382 22.25 -0.01 -9.28
C ILE A 382 23.56 -0.20 -10.03
N THR A 383 23.61 0.12 -11.33
CA THR A 383 24.87 0.17 -12.08
C THR A 383 24.98 1.43 -12.97
N ASP A 384 26.22 1.73 -13.36
CA ASP A 384 26.55 2.77 -14.33
C ASP A 384 26.52 2.20 -15.76
N LYS A 385 26.67 3.06 -16.77
CA LYS A 385 26.57 2.70 -18.19
C LYS A 385 27.41 1.47 -18.56
N LEU A 386 26.73 0.42 -18.98
CA LEU A 386 27.34 -0.85 -19.38
C LEU A 386 28.27 -0.66 -20.59
N ARG A 387 29.53 -1.12 -20.44
CA ARG A 387 30.53 -1.21 -21.53
C ARG A 387 30.95 -2.65 -21.85
N ARG A 388 30.61 -3.57 -20.94
CA ARG A 388 30.87 -5.02 -20.96
C ARG A 388 29.76 -5.68 -20.12
N PRO A 389 29.50 -6.98 -20.29
CA PRO A 389 28.59 -7.70 -19.40
C PRO A 389 28.98 -7.60 -17.92
N ILE A 390 27.99 -7.66 -17.04
CA ILE A 390 28.15 -7.79 -15.58
C ILE A 390 27.40 -9.05 -15.15
N PHE A 391 28.12 -10.01 -14.56
CA PHE A 391 27.53 -11.14 -13.84
C PHE A 391 26.95 -10.62 -12.52
N LEU A 392 25.64 -10.83 -12.27
CA LEU A 392 25.00 -10.47 -11.01
C LEU A 392 25.24 -11.57 -9.98
N LEU A 393 24.62 -12.71 -10.21
CA LEU A 393 24.71 -13.91 -9.39
C LEU A 393 24.40 -15.16 -10.23
N GLY A 394 24.79 -16.32 -9.71
CA GLY A 394 24.51 -17.62 -10.31
C GLY A 394 25.54 -18.68 -9.95
N THR A 395 25.35 -19.88 -10.46
CA THR A 395 26.31 -20.99 -10.32
C THR A 395 27.43 -20.91 -11.36
N ARG A 396 27.16 -20.35 -12.55
CA ARG A 396 28.07 -20.43 -13.71
C ARG A 396 28.69 -19.10 -14.13
N THR A 397 29.98 -18.84 -13.84
CA THR A 397 30.64 -17.59 -14.28
C THR A 397 31.05 -17.58 -15.76
N GLY A 398 31.38 -18.73 -16.35
CA GLY A 398 31.99 -18.80 -17.69
C GLY A 398 33.50 -18.51 -17.71
N GLU A 399 34.18 -18.46 -16.56
CA GLU A 399 35.64 -18.27 -16.47
C GLU A 399 36.36 -19.60 -16.17
N GLY A 400 37.35 -19.96 -16.98
CA GLY A 400 38.15 -21.17 -16.79
C GLY A 400 37.36 -22.46 -17.04
N GLU A 401 37.26 -23.31 -16.02
CA GLU A 401 36.51 -24.58 -16.07
C GLU A 401 35.02 -24.42 -15.73
N ASP A 402 34.61 -23.28 -15.17
CA ASP A 402 33.24 -22.95 -14.75
C ASP A 402 32.30 -22.68 -15.94
N ASN A 403 31.94 -23.75 -16.65
CA ASN A 403 31.21 -23.70 -17.92
C ASN A 403 29.79 -24.29 -17.85
N GLN A 404 29.33 -24.77 -16.69
CA GLN A 404 28.02 -25.41 -16.52
C GLN A 404 27.25 -24.79 -15.35
N GLY A 405 25.91 -24.78 -15.47
CA GLY A 405 24.99 -24.15 -14.51
C GLY A 405 24.30 -22.92 -15.11
N TRP A 406 23.82 -22.03 -14.26
CA TRP A 406 23.03 -20.85 -14.63
C TRP A 406 23.62 -19.53 -14.10
N HIS A 407 23.23 -18.40 -14.69
CA HIS A 407 23.48 -17.07 -14.15
C HIS A 407 22.49 -16.01 -14.61
N ILE A 408 22.48 -14.89 -13.90
CA ILE A 408 21.86 -13.63 -14.32
C ILE A 408 22.95 -12.65 -14.73
N ASP A 409 22.83 -12.02 -15.90
CA ASP A 409 23.78 -10.99 -16.34
C ASP A 409 23.12 -9.79 -17.03
N LEU A 410 23.76 -8.62 -16.89
CA LEU A 410 23.40 -7.36 -17.55
C LEU A 410 24.37 -7.12 -18.72
N ARG A 411 23.86 -6.82 -19.92
CA ARG A 411 24.68 -6.67 -21.15
C ARG A 411 24.56 -5.25 -21.73
N PRO A 412 25.64 -4.69 -22.30
CA PRO A 412 25.54 -3.46 -23.09
C PRO A 412 24.60 -3.66 -24.30
N PRO A 413 24.08 -2.58 -24.91
CA PRO A 413 23.16 -2.67 -26.04
C PRO A 413 23.68 -3.56 -27.18
N ALA A 414 22.80 -4.43 -27.71
CA ALA A 414 23.11 -5.24 -28.88
C ALA A 414 23.44 -4.37 -30.09
N ARG A 415 24.20 -4.91 -31.05
CA ARG A 415 24.76 -4.16 -32.18
C ARG A 415 23.64 -3.50 -33.03
N GLY A 416 23.48 -2.18 -32.89
CA GLY A 416 22.46 -1.38 -33.59
C GLY A 416 21.21 -1.06 -32.76
N LYS A 417 21.09 -1.62 -31.55
CA LYS A 417 20.05 -1.27 -30.57
C LYS A 417 20.49 -0.08 -29.71
N LYS A 418 19.55 0.48 -28.93
CA LYS A 418 19.81 1.62 -28.02
C LYS A 418 19.77 1.27 -26.53
N GLY A 419 18.80 0.47 -26.09
CA GLY A 419 18.71 0.00 -24.70
C GLY A 419 19.62 -1.19 -24.44
N GLU A 420 19.98 -1.38 -23.18
CA GLU A 420 20.75 -2.49 -22.64
C GLU A 420 20.00 -3.85 -22.79
N GLN A 421 20.60 -4.94 -22.31
CA GLN A 421 19.94 -6.25 -22.23
C GLN A 421 20.10 -6.83 -20.82
N MET A 422 19.18 -7.72 -20.45
CA MET A 422 19.29 -8.55 -19.24
C MET A 422 18.95 -10.00 -19.60
N ALA A 423 19.67 -10.96 -19.03
CA ALA A 423 19.47 -12.38 -19.33
C ALA A 423 19.47 -13.24 -18.08
N PHE A 424 18.58 -14.23 -18.05
CA PHE A 424 18.71 -15.44 -17.24
C PHE A 424 19.16 -16.56 -18.18
N PHE A 425 20.38 -17.06 -17.99
CA PHE A 425 21.08 -17.97 -18.90
C PHE A 425 21.38 -19.31 -18.21
N TYR A 426 21.29 -20.41 -18.96
CA TYR A 426 21.59 -21.78 -18.52
C TYR A 426 22.44 -22.52 -19.56
N ASP A 427 23.40 -23.33 -19.08
CA ASP A 427 24.30 -24.16 -19.88
C ASP A 427 24.49 -25.52 -19.19
N SER A 428 23.99 -26.60 -19.80
CA SER A 428 24.22 -27.97 -19.33
C SER A 428 25.50 -28.59 -19.89
N GLY A 429 26.39 -27.77 -20.46
CA GLY A 429 27.60 -28.20 -21.17
C GLY A 429 27.33 -28.81 -22.56
N THR A 430 26.11 -29.30 -22.80
CA THR A 430 25.64 -29.80 -24.10
C THR A 430 24.62 -28.87 -24.74
N HIS A 431 23.75 -28.25 -23.94
CA HIS A 431 22.68 -27.37 -24.41
C HIS A 431 22.72 -26.02 -23.69
N ARG A 432 22.37 -24.95 -24.40
CA ARG A 432 22.33 -23.58 -23.89
C ARG A 432 20.97 -22.94 -24.12
N VAL A 433 20.41 -22.34 -23.08
CA VAL A 433 19.10 -21.69 -23.08
C VAL A 433 19.24 -20.32 -22.42
N GLN A 434 18.48 -19.32 -22.87
CA GLN A 434 18.40 -18.02 -22.19
C GLN A 434 17.01 -17.41 -22.33
N ALA A 435 16.49 -16.90 -21.22
CA ALA A 435 15.44 -15.88 -21.23
C ALA A 435 16.16 -14.52 -21.35
N LEU A 436 16.18 -13.95 -22.56
CA LEU A 436 16.88 -12.70 -22.90
C LEU A 436 15.87 -11.56 -23.13
N ALA A 437 15.96 -10.51 -22.32
CA ALA A 437 15.23 -9.26 -22.53
C ALA A 437 16.13 -8.25 -23.26
N GLU A 438 15.72 -7.80 -24.46
CA GLU A 438 16.39 -6.73 -25.22
C GLU A 438 15.76 -5.36 -24.98
N GLU A 439 16.55 -4.29 -25.15
CA GLU A 439 16.12 -2.89 -25.02
C GLU A 439 15.56 -2.50 -23.65
N VAL A 440 15.88 -3.28 -22.62
CA VAL A 440 15.62 -2.94 -21.22
C VAL A 440 16.50 -1.77 -20.76
N LYS A 441 16.01 -1.03 -19.77
CA LYS A 441 16.70 0.12 -19.20
C LYS A 441 17.18 -0.23 -17.80
N VAL A 442 18.44 -0.69 -17.70
CA VAL A 442 19.02 -1.24 -16.45
C VAL A 442 20.29 -0.50 -15.98
N ALA A 443 20.72 0.54 -16.71
CA ALA A 443 22.01 1.21 -16.51
C ALA A 443 21.89 2.74 -16.42
N ASP A 444 20.75 3.24 -15.92
CA ASP A 444 20.44 4.68 -15.84
C ASP A 444 20.77 5.33 -14.48
N LYS A 445 21.41 4.58 -13.58
CA LYS A 445 21.76 4.92 -12.18
C LYS A 445 20.61 4.99 -11.18
N LYS A 446 19.45 4.41 -11.47
CA LYS A 446 18.38 4.18 -10.49
C LYS A 446 18.46 2.81 -9.83
N PRO A 447 17.81 2.61 -8.66
CA PRO A 447 17.43 1.29 -8.18
C PRO A 447 16.52 0.60 -9.19
N HIS A 448 16.84 -0.65 -9.47
CA HIS A 448 15.98 -1.60 -10.16
C HIS A 448 15.85 -2.86 -9.30
N HIS A 449 14.67 -3.46 -9.28
CA HIS A 449 14.46 -4.80 -8.74
C HIS A 449 14.59 -5.82 -9.87
N PHE A 450 15.23 -6.95 -9.59
CA PHE A 450 15.23 -8.11 -10.47
C PHE A 450 14.62 -9.31 -9.76
N ALA A 451 13.94 -10.17 -10.49
CA ALA A 451 13.71 -11.55 -10.07
C ALA A 451 13.94 -12.51 -11.24
N ILE A 452 14.33 -13.74 -10.92
CA ILE A 452 14.23 -14.89 -11.80
C ILE A 452 13.44 -15.99 -11.10
N THR A 453 12.66 -16.74 -11.87
CA THR A 453 12.00 -17.95 -11.38
C THR A 453 12.41 -19.15 -12.23
N TRP A 454 12.77 -20.24 -11.58
CA TRP A 454 12.77 -21.57 -12.17
C TRP A 454 11.50 -22.29 -11.72
N ASN A 455 10.63 -22.63 -12.66
CA ASN A 455 9.43 -23.43 -12.40
C ASN A 455 9.56 -24.80 -13.08
N HIS A 456 9.92 -25.83 -12.31
CA HIS A 456 10.08 -27.19 -12.84
C HIS A 456 8.75 -27.82 -13.29
N GLU A 457 7.62 -27.40 -12.69
CA GLU A 457 6.27 -27.94 -12.94
C GLU A 457 5.58 -27.33 -14.17
N PHE A 458 6.20 -26.35 -14.85
CA PHE A 458 5.59 -25.59 -15.95
C PHE A 458 4.90 -26.47 -17.01
N ARG A 459 5.55 -27.58 -17.38
CA ARG A 459 5.00 -28.66 -18.19
C ARG A 459 5.57 -30.00 -17.72
N LYS A 460 4.87 -31.08 -18.04
CA LYS A 460 5.23 -32.46 -17.68
C LYS A 460 6.70 -32.84 -17.97
N ASP A 461 7.25 -32.35 -19.08
CA ASP A 461 8.58 -32.71 -19.57
C ASP A 461 9.48 -31.45 -19.83
N GLU A 462 9.05 -30.25 -19.42
CA GLU A 462 9.78 -28.97 -19.54
C GLU A 462 9.52 -28.04 -18.34
N GLY A 463 10.56 -27.38 -17.80
CA GLY A 463 10.41 -26.28 -16.84
C GLY A 463 10.54 -24.88 -17.50
N GLU A 464 9.97 -23.84 -16.89
CA GLU A 464 10.12 -22.44 -17.32
C GLU A 464 11.25 -21.73 -16.54
N MET A 465 12.19 -21.16 -17.30
CA MET A 465 13.03 -20.04 -16.85
C MET A 465 12.30 -18.74 -17.17
N ALA A 466 11.96 -17.93 -16.16
CA ALA A 466 11.44 -16.58 -16.37
C ALA A 466 12.33 -15.52 -15.72
N LEU A 467 12.39 -14.36 -16.37
CA LEU A 467 13.15 -13.18 -15.94
C LEU A 467 12.19 -12.00 -15.77
N PHE A 468 12.32 -11.31 -14.64
CA PHE A 468 11.53 -10.16 -14.26
C PHE A 468 12.42 -8.95 -13.95
N LEU A 469 11.96 -7.77 -14.32
CA LEU A 469 12.60 -6.47 -14.04
C LEU A 469 11.51 -5.50 -13.58
N ASP A 470 11.70 -4.89 -12.40
CA ASP A 470 10.74 -3.98 -11.75
C ASP A 470 9.31 -4.56 -11.68
N GLY A 471 9.20 -5.87 -11.50
CA GLY A 471 7.93 -6.63 -11.42
C GLY A 471 7.34 -7.07 -12.77
N ILE A 472 7.85 -6.56 -13.89
CA ILE A 472 7.43 -6.96 -15.25
C ILE A 472 8.14 -8.27 -15.64
N LYS A 473 7.41 -9.30 -16.09
CA LYS A 473 8.00 -10.48 -16.74
C LYS A 473 8.54 -10.05 -18.12
N VAL A 474 9.85 -9.86 -18.25
CA VAL A 474 10.50 -9.28 -19.44
C VAL A 474 11.04 -10.33 -20.42
N ALA A 475 11.28 -11.57 -19.98
CA ALA A 475 11.62 -12.69 -20.87
C ALA A 475 11.28 -14.04 -20.24
N THR A 476 11.07 -15.07 -21.07
CA THR A 476 10.99 -16.47 -20.66
C THR A 476 11.72 -17.39 -21.65
N ALA A 477 12.02 -18.62 -21.22
CA ALA A 477 12.45 -19.74 -22.04
C ALA A 477 12.06 -21.07 -21.35
N SER A 478 11.77 -22.12 -22.12
CA SER A 478 11.62 -23.47 -21.56
C SER A 478 12.93 -24.26 -21.61
N VAL A 479 13.15 -25.12 -20.62
CA VAL A 479 14.23 -26.11 -20.58
C VAL A 479 13.60 -27.49 -20.44
N ALA A 480 13.77 -28.35 -21.45
CA ALA A 480 13.35 -29.74 -21.37
C ALA A 480 14.07 -30.45 -20.21
N HIS A 481 13.34 -31.22 -19.40
CA HIS A 481 13.92 -31.89 -18.22
C HIS A 481 15.07 -32.85 -18.61
N SER A 482 15.04 -33.43 -19.81
CA SER A 482 16.12 -34.27 -20.36
C SER A 482 17.47 -33.57 -20.51
N ASN A 483 17.49 -32.23 -20.50
CA ASN A 483 18.70 -31.43 -20.66
C ASN A 483 19.26 -30.95 -19.30
N ILE A 484 18.64 -31.36 -18.20
CA ILE A 484 18.96 -30.97 -16.83
C ILE A 484 19.61 -32.17 -16.12
N PRO A 485 20.87 -32.08 -15.66
CA PRO A 485 21.57 -33.21 -15.04
C PRO A 485 21.23 -33.40 -13.55
N GLY A 486 20.42 -32.53 -12.95
CA GLY A 486 20.06 -32.54 -11.52
C GLY A 486 21.18 -32.08 -10.57
N GLU A 487 22.44 -32.36 -10.89
CA GLU A 487 23.59 -32.00 -10.04
C GLU A 487 24.10 -30.57 -10.25
N GLN A 488 24.36 -29.86 -9.14
CA GLN A 488 25.00 -28.55 -9.15
C GLN A 488 26.53 -28.70 -9.26
N THR A 489 27.08 -28.44 -10.45
CA THR A 489 28.53 -28.63 -10.73
C THR A 489 29.43 -27.49 -10.26
N ASN A 490 28.90 -26.28 -10.11
CA ASN A 490 29.64 -25.08 -9.70
C ASN A 490 28.96 -24.37 -8.52
N PRO A 491 29.71 -23.79 -7.56
CA PRO A 491 29.15 -23.12 -6.40
C PRO A 491 28.43 -21.82 -6.78
N LEU A 492 27.35 -21.49 -6.07
CA LEU A 492 26.67 -20.20 -6.17
C LEU A 492 27.66 -19.07 -5.86
N ARG A 493 27.62 -18.02 -6.68
CA ARG A 493 28.39 -16.79 -6.50
C ARG A 493 27.48 -15.57 -6.61
N ILE A 494 27.80 -14.55 -5.82
CA ILE A 494 27.30 -13.18 -5.96
C ILE A 494 28.50 -12.33 -6.39
N GLY A 495 28.42 -11.70 -7.55
CA GLY A 495 29.52 -10.99 -8.20
C GLY A 495 30.57 -11.91 -8.85
N SER A 496 31.46 -11.31 -9.65
CA SER A 496 32.55 -12.03 -10.34
C SER A 496 33.84 -11.20 -10.43
N LEU A 497 34.97 -11.88 -10.65
CA LEU A 497 36.26 -11.27 -11.00
C LEU A 497 36.18 -10.58 -12.38
N GLY A 498 35.38 -11.11 -13.31
CA GLY A 498 35.12 -10.54 -14.63
C GLY A 498 34.47 -9.15 -14.61
N ASN A 499 33.70 -8.82 -13.58
CA ASN A 499 32.97 -7.55 -13.46
C ASN A 499 33.93 -6.34 -13.43
N LYS A 500 33.94 -5.53 -14.50
CA LYS A 500 34.77 -4.31 -14.61
C LYS A 500 33.99 -2.99 -14.47
N THR A 501 32.66 -3.07 -14.45
CA THR A 501 31.75 -1.93 -14.20
C THR A 501 31.27 -2.00 -12.75
N PRO A 502 31.25 -0.90 -11.98
CA PRO A 502 30.66 -0.90 -10.64
C PRO A 502 29.18 -1.23 -10.66
N ILE A 503 28.77 -2.08 -9.72
CA ILE A 503 27.39 -2.40 -9.43
C ILE A 503 27.21 -2.48 -7.92
N ALA A 504 26.14 -1.85 -7.42
CA ALA A 504 25.60 -2.04 -6.08
C ALA A 504 24.58 -3.17 -6.12
N LEU A 505 24.57 -4.02 -5.10
CA LEU A 505 23.58 -5.08 -4.86
C LEU A 505 23.03 -4.94 -3.44
N ASP A 506 21.74 -5.25 -3.28
CA ASP A 506 20.99 -5.07 -2.03
C ASP A 506 19.83 -6.07 -1.90
N GLU A 507 19.44 -6.36 -0.66
CA GLU A 507 18.26 -7.18 -0.29
C GLU A 507 18.10 -8.47 -1.13
N ILE A 508 19.14 -9.32 -1.17
CA ILE A 508 19.13 -10.55 -1.99
C ILE A 508 18.31 -11.65 -1.29
N ARG A 509 17.25 -12.15 -1.94
CA ARG A 509 16.44 -13.29 -1.45
C ARG A 509 16.54 -14.51 -2.37
N PHE A 510 16.55 -15.68 -1.76
CA PHE A 510 16.27 -16.97 -2.38
C PHE A 510 15.07 -17.63 -1.70
N THR A 511 14.15 -18.17 -2.50
CA THR A 511 12.97 -18.91 -2.01
C THR A 511 12.82 -20.20 -2.80
N ARG A 512 12.65 -21.34 -2.12
CA ARG A 512 12.40 -22.66 -2.74
C ARG A 512 10.95 -22.83 -3.24
N ARG A 513 10.48 -21.85 -4.02
CA ARG A 513 9.24 -21.89 -4.83
C ARG A 513 9.39 -20.91 -6.00
N ALA A 514 8.69 -21.16 -7.12
CA ALA A 514 8.53 -20.16 -8.18
C ALA A 514 7.47 -19.12 -7.73
N LEU A 515 7.94 -17.96 -7.29
CA LEU A 515 7.11 -16.87 -6.78
C LEU A 515 6.43 -16.12 -7.92
N GLN A 516 5.21 -15.64 -7.66
CA GLN A 516 4.48 -14.76 -8.55
C GLN A 516 4.86 -13.28 -8.31
N PRO A 517 4.61 -12.37 -9.28
CA PRO A 517 5.04 -10.97 -9.17
C PRO A 517 4.48 -10.18 -7.97
N HIS A 518 3.38 -10.64 -7.35
CA HIS A 518 2.83 -10.04 -6.13
C HIS A 518 3.54 -10.49 -4.85
N GLU A 519 4.41 -11.51 -4.92
CA GLU A 519 5.13 -12.07 -3.76
C GLU A 519 6.57 -11.55 -3.63
N PHE A 520 7.08 -10.81 -4.62
CA PHE A 520 8.45 -10.29 -4.68
C PHE A 520 8.74 -9.22 -3.61
N LEU A 521 10.03 -8.97 -3.34
CA LEU A 521 10.57 -7.88 -2.51
C LEU A 521 10.46 -6.49 -3.19
N LEU A 522 9.31 -6.23 -3.81
CA LEU A 522 8.98 -4.99 -4.48
C LEU A 522 7.89 -4.25 -3.72
N LYS A 523 8.16 -2.98 -3.36
CA LYS A 523 7.11 -2.02 -3.06
C LYS A 523 6.54 -1.53 -4.39
N THR A 524 5.84 -2.43 -5.09
CA THR A 524 5.60 -2.37 -6.53
C THR A 524 4.84 -1.11 -6.93
N THR A 525 5.22 -0.51 -8.08
CA THR A 525 4.22 0.21 -8.89
C THR A 525 3.26 -0.87 -9.41
N LEU A 526 2.27 -1.24 -8.59
CA LEU A 526 1.47 -2.45 -8.76
C LEU A 526 0.98 -2.60 -10.21
N LEU A 527 1.44 -3.68 -10.84
CA LEU A 527 1.10 -4.05 -12.21
C LEU A 527 -0.01 -5.10 -12.16
N GLY A 528 -1.03 -4.88 -12.97
CA GLY A 528 -2.24 -5.67 -12.98
C GLY A 528 -3.30 -5.06 -13.89
N ALA A 529 -4.37 -5.81 -14.14
CA ALA A 529 -5.52 -5.34 -14.87
C ALA A 529 -6.16 -4.17 -14.09
N THR A 530 -6.00 -2.95 -14.63
CA THR A 530 -6.40 -1.72 -13.95
C THR A 530 -7.75 -1.25 -14.46
N MET A 531 -8.75 -1.17 -13.57
CA MET A 531 -10.05 -0.58 -13.89
C MET A 531 -9.88 0.94 -13.99
N VAL A 532 -10.23 1.50 -15.14
CA VAL A 532 -10.17 2.93 -15.45
C VAL A 532 -11.56 3.58 -15.57
N LYS A 533 -12.63 2.78 -15.49
CA LYS A 533 -14.02 3.24 -15.37
C LYS A 533 -14.82 2.32 -14.44
N GLY A 534 -15.30 2.84 -13.32
CA GLY A 534 -16.33 2.20 -12.52
C GLY A 534 -17.73 2.60 -13.02
N ASN A 535 -18.76 1.85 -12.63
CA ASN A 535 -20.15 2.25 -12.86
C ASN A 535 -21.03 1.80 -11.69
N SER A 536 -21.37 2.74 -10.80
CA SER A 536 -22.24 2.51 -9.64
C SER A 536 -23.68 2.09 -10.03
N SER A 537 -24.13 2.40 -11.25
CA SER A 537 -25.43 1.99 -11.79
C SER A 537 -25.41 0.65 -12.53
N ASN A 538 -24.25 -0.01 -12.68
CA ASN A 538 -24.15 -1.34 -13.31
C ASN A 538 -23.50 -2.36 -12.37
N ARG A 539 -24.31 -3.33 -11.95
CA ARG A 539 -23.96 -4.39 -11.01
C ARG A 539 -22.99 -5.45 -11.54
N ASP A 540 -22.73 -5.48 -12.85
CA ASP A 540 -21.70 -6.29 -13.49
C ASP A 540 -20.62 -5.41 -14.16
N SER A 541 -20.29 -4.27 -13.54
CA SER A 541 -19.28 -3.34 -14.08
C SER A 541 -17.86 -3.94 -14.15
N TRP A 542 -17.58 -5.05 -13.46
CA TRP A 542 -16.33 -5.81 -13.61
C TRP A 542 -16.22 -6.52 -14.97
N SER A 543 -17.29 -7.12 -15.50
CA SER A 543 -17.23 -7.96 -16.70
C SER A 543 -17.15 -7.19 -18.03
N ILE A 544 -17.14 -5.86 -17.98
CA ILE A 544 -17.13 -4.98 -19.14
C ILE A 544 -15.69 -4.73 -19.62
N PRO A 545 -15.26 -5.23 -20.80
CA PRO A 545 -13.86 -5.11 -21.23
C PRO A 545 -13.38 -3.65 -21.35
N THR A 546 -14.27 -2.74 -21.76
CA THR A 546 -13.95 -1.31 -21.96
C THR A 546 -13.87 -0.49 -20.67
N ASN A 547 -14.06 -1.10 -19.50
CA ASN A 547 -13.79 -0.50 -18.19
C ASN A 547 -12.33 -0.67 -17.74
N TRP A 548 -11.59 -1.58 -18.37
CA TRP A 548 -10.19 -1.90 -18.04
C TRP A 548 -9.21 -1.23 -18.99
N GLN A 549 -8.01 -0.90 -18.51
CA GLN A 549 -6.99 -0.15 -19.28
C GLN A 549 -6.53 -0.88 -20.55
N SER A 550 -6.50 -2.22 -20.51
CA SER A 550 -6.18 -3.10 -21.64
C SER A 550 -7.30 -3.23 -22.68
N GLY A 551 -8.53 -2.80 -22.35
CA GLY A 551 -9.73 -3.14 -23.10
C GLY A 551 -10.17 -4.60 -22.95
N GLN A 552 -9.65 -5.32 -21.95
CA GLN A 552 -9.94 -6.73 -21.64
C GLN A 552 -10.22 -6.90 -20.14
N VAL A 553 -11.13 -7.81 -19.80
CA VAL A 553 -11.42 -8.22 -18.41
C VAL A 553 -10.17 -8.94 -17.83
N PRO A 554 -9.85 -8.81 -16.52
CA PRO A 554 -8.67 -9.44 -15.93
C PRO A 554 -8.58 -10.94 -16.21
N SER A 555 -7.39 -11.42 -16.53
CA SER A 555 -7.13 -12.86 -16.68
C SER A 555 -6.85 -13.52 -15.31
N PRO A 556 -7.01 -14.86 -15.18
CA PRO A 556 -6.88 -15.58 -13.91
C PRO A 556 -5.51 -15.49 -13.20
N ASN A 557 -4.49 -14.85 -13.78
CA ASN A 557 -3.15 -14.75 -13.20
C ASN A 557 -2.66 -13.29 -13.07
N GLU A 558 -3.54 -12.30 -13.31
CA GLU A 558 -3.22 -10.88 -13.12
C GLU A 558 -3.68 -10.39 -11.75
N ASN A 559 -2.91 -9.46 -11.16
CA ASN A 559 -3.44 -8.66 -10.06
C ASN A 559 -4.57 -7.77 -10.59
N VAL A 560 -5.57 -7.47 -9.75
CA VAL A 560 -6.68 -6.60 -10.12
C VAL A 560 -6.58 -5.28 -9.37
N ILE A 561 -6.58 -4.16 -10.08
CA ILE A 561 -6.43 -2.83 -9.49
C ILE A 561 -7.69 -2.01 -9.76
N ILE A 562 -8.47 -1.74 -8.71
CA ILE A 562 -9.60 -0.81 -8.80
C ILE A 562 -9.05 0.59 -8.49
N SER A 563 -9.06 1.48 -9.48
CA SER A 563 -8.49 2.83 -9.36
C SER A 563 -9.25 3.71 -8.36
N GLU A 564 -8.61 4.79 -7.93
CA GLU A 564 -9.13 5.73 -6.94
C GLU A 564 -10.56 6.21 -7.26
N GLY A 565 -11.43 6.14 -6.26
CA GLY A 565 -12.84 6.55 -6.35
C GLY A 565 -13.74 5.71 -7.26
N LEU A 566 -13.28 4.58 -7.80
CA LEU A 566 -14.10 3.73 -8.68
C LEU A 566 -14.82 2.62 -7.90
N THR A 567 -16.09 2.39 -8.26
CA THR A 567 -16.87 1.21 -7.85
C THR A 567 -16.82 0.13 -8.93
N ALA A 568 -16.28 -1.03 -8.58
CA ALA A 568 -16.42 -2.29 -9.32
C ALA A 568 -17.57 -3.12 -8.72
N GLN A 569 -18.36 -3.78 -9.57
CA GLN A 569 -19.47 -4.62 -9.13
C GLN A 569 -19.52 -5.94 -9.89
N VAL A 570 -19.94 -7.00 -9.20
CA VAL A 570 -20.14 -8.35 -9.73
C VAL A 570 -21.51 -8.90 -9.26
N GLU A 571 -22.39 -9.27 -10.20
CA GLU A 571 -23.73 -9.82 -9.91
C GLU A 571 -24.02 -11.11 -10.67
N ASN A 572 -24.00 -11.09 -12.00
CA ASN A 572 -24.38 -12.21 -12.87
C ASN A 572 -23.20 -12.74 -13.70
N SER A 573 -22.07 -12.02 -13.73
CA SER A 573 -20.87 -12.34 -14.50
C SER A 573 -19.62 -12.37 -13.61
N PRO A 574 -19.47 -13.39 -12.74
CA PRO A 574 -18.28 -13.54 -11.91
C PRO A 574 -17.01 -13.73 -12.75
N PRO A 575 -15.85 -13.27 -12.26
CA PRO A 575 -14.56 -13.66 -12.85
C PRO A 575 -14.32 -15.15 -12.65
N GLU A 576 -13.47 -15.74 -13.49
CA GLU A 576 -12.85 -17.03 -13.15
C GLU A 576 -11.99 -16.87 -11.89
N PRO A 577 -11.86 -17.91 -11.03
CA PRO A 577 -11.03 -17.84 -9.84
C PRO A 577 -9.58 -17.45 -10.18
N TYR A 578 -9.15 -16.27 -9.72
CA TYR A 578 -7.85 -15.70 -10.07
C TYR A 578 -6.82 -15.83 -8.94
N SER A 579 -5.57 -16.02 -9.34
CA SER A 579 -4.40 -16.26 -8.49
C SER A 579 -3.57 -15.01 -8.21
N GLY A 580 -3.97 -13.84 -8.73
CA GLY A 580 -3.38 -12.53 -8.45
C GLY A 580 -4.04 -11.80 -7.28
N SER A 581 -3.37 -10.81 -6.73
CA SER A 581 -3.87 -10.02 -5.59
C SER A 581 -4.88 -8.96 -6.03
N LEU A 582 -5.83 -8.63 -5.14
CA LEU A 582 -6.78 -7.54 -5.32
C LEU A 582 -6.23 -6.27 -4.67
N ILE A 583 -6.26 -5.15 -5.38
CA ILE A 583 -5.81 -3.85 -4.89
C ILE A 583 -6.94 -2.85 -5.03
N LEU A 584 -7.45 -2.39 -3.89
CA LEU A 584 -8.43 -1.32 -3.81
C LEU A 584 -7.69 -0.03 -3.47
N ARG A 585 -7.59 0.90 -4.43
CA ARG A 585 -7.01 2.23 -4.21
C ARG A 585 -7.92 3.12 -3.38
N LYS A 586 -7.43 4.31 -2.99
CA LYS A 586 -8.14 5.30 -2.17
C LYS A 586 -9.60 5.49 -2.63
N ASN A 587 -10.55 5.54 -1.71
CA ASN A 587 -11.99 5.69 -1.98
C ASN A 587 -12.63 4.66 -2.95
N SER A 588 -11.94 3.59 -3.36
CA SER A 588 -12.47 2.60 -4.31
C SER A 588 -13.30 1.51 -3.63
N GLN A 589 -14.20 0.87 -4.38
CA GLN A 589 -15.17 -0.06 -3.83
C GLN A 589 -15.31 -1.33 -4.69
N LEU A 590 -15.48 -2.49 -4.05
CA LEU A 590 -15.90 -3.73 -4.67
C LEU A 590 -17.24 -4.20 -4.08
N ILE A 591 -18.25 -4.40 -4.91
CA ILE A 591 -19.58 -4.88 -4.50
C ILE A 591 -19.86 -6.26 -5.10
N LEU A 592 -20.03 -7.26 -4.25
CA LEU A 592 -20.31 -8.65 -4.64
C LEU A 592 -21.76 -9.00 -4.27
N TRP A 593 -22.64 -9.03 -5.27
CA TRP A 593 -24.09 -9.13 -5.03
C TRP A 593 -24.61 -10.54 -4.67
N GLY A 594 -23.83 -11.60 -4.89
CA GLY A 594 -24.20 -12.99 -4.65
C GLY A 594 -23.02 -13.88 -4.21
N ASP A 595 -23.32 -15.13 -3.83
CA ASP A 595 -22.36 -16.16 -3.40
C ASP A 595 -21.49 -16.68 -4.54
N HIS A 596 -22.04 -16.80 -5.75
CA HIS A 596 -21.30 -17.17 -6.96
C HIS A 596 -20.24 -16.14 -7.38
N ASN A 597 -20.19 -14.99 -6.70
CA ASN A 597 -19.32 -13.85 -7.05
C ASN A 597 -18.10 -13.75 -6.12
N LEU A 598 -17.95 -14.68 -5.17
CA LEU A 598 -16.87 -14.69 -4.20
C LEU A 598 -15.52 -15.11 -4.79
N ASP A 599 -15.48 -15.64 -6.00
CA ASP A 599 -14.24 -15.83 -6.78
C ASP A 599 -13.62 -14.49 -7.24
N ALA A 600 -14.31 -13.35 -7.02
CA ALA A 600 -13.71 -12.02 -7.07
C ALA A 600 -12.77 -11.72 -5.88
N LEU A 601 -12.79 -12.52 -4.80
CA LEU A 601 -11.90 -12.39 -3.64
C LEU A 601 -10.72 -13.37 -3.75
N PRO A 602 -9.46 -12.87 -3.72
CA PRO A 602 -8.28 -13.73 -3.81
C PRO A 602 -8.06 -14.54 -2.53
N LYS A 603 -7.30 -15.63 -2.69
CA LYS A 603 -6.94 -16.59 -1.63
C LYS A 603 -5.43 -16.83 -1.66
N THR A 604 -4.88 -17.27 -0.53
CA THR A 604 -3.44 -17.52 -0.30
C THR A 604 -2.78 -18.29 -1.47
N PRO A 605 -1.60 -17.88 -1.97
CA PRO A 605 -0.71 -16.83 -1.45
C PRO A 605 -1.12 -15.39 -1.78
N SER A 606 -2.04 -15.18 -2.73
CA SER A 606 -2.58 -13.85 -3.03
C SER A 606 -3.46 -13.30 -1.89
N GLY A 607 -3.56 -11.98 -1.84
CA GLY A 607 -4.31 -11.27 -0.80
C GLY A 607 -4.96 -9.99 -1.30
N ILE A 608 -5.55 -9.24 -0.36
CA ILE A 608 -6.26 -7.99 -0.63
C ILE A 608 -5.46 -6.82 -0.04
N MET A 609 -4.94 -5.94 -0.88
CA MET A 609 -4.34 -4.68 -0.46
C MET A 609 -5.41 -3.57 -0.44
N MET A 610 -5.62 -2.97 0.73
CA MET A 610 -6.65 -1.96 0.96
C MET A 610 -6.03 -0.62 1.33
N HIS A 611 -6.37 0.41 0.56
CA HIS A 611 -5.99 1.80 0.81
C HIS A 611 -7.08 2.61 1.52
N GLU A 612 -6.74 3.84 1.88
CA GLU A 612 -7.57 4.85 2.55
C GLU A 612 -9.02 4.92 2.02
N SER A 613 -9.99 4.68 2.91
CA SER A 613 -11.42 4.67 2.63
C SER A 613 -11.85 3.70 1.50
N SER A 614 -11.05 2.69 1.19
CA SER A 614 -11.47 1.61 0.30
C SER A 614 -12.40 0.62 1.00
N CYS A 615 -13.30 -0.02 0.24
CA CYS A 615 -14.40 -0.81 0.81
C CYS A 615 -14.72 -2.10 0.02
N ILE A 616 -14.99 -3.20 0.73
CA ILE A 616 -15.63 -4.41 0.17
C ILE A 616 -17.05 -4.52 0.73
N ILE A 617 -18.04 -4.74 -0.15
CA ILE A 617 -19.46 -4.80 0.18
C ILE A 617 -20.05 -6.13 -0.27
N LEU A 618 -20.64 -6.88 0.67
CA LEU A 618 -21.06 -8.27 0.45
C LEU A 618 -22.58 -8.44 0.53
N GLY A 619 -23.24 -8.62 -0.63
CA GLY A 619 -24.69 -8.80 -0.73
C GLY A 619 -25.21 -10.20 -0.35
N THR A 620 -24.33 -11.20 -0.23
CA THR A 620 -24.74 -12.60 -0.01
C THR A 620 -25.00 -12.95 1.46
N ALA A 621 -26.04 -13.74 1.73
CA ALA A 621 -26.32 -14.29 3.06
C ALA A 621 -25.43 -15.51 3.42
N GLU A 622 -24.67 -16.04 2.45
CA GLU A 622 -23.80 -17.21 2.65
C GLU A 622 -22.50 -16.86 3.41
N GLU A 623 -21.72 -17.90 3.74
CA GLU A 623 -20.40 -17.74 4.34
C GLU A 623 -19.37 -17.21 3.32
N VAL A 624 -18.72 -16.10 3.67
CA VAL A 624 -17.63 -15.50 2.90
C VAL A 624 -16.31 -15.76 3.61
N ASN A 625 -15.34 -16.33 2.91
CA ASN A 625 -14.03 -16.67 3.40
C ASN A 625 -12.97 -15.76 2.74
N PHE A 626 -12.36 -14.89 3.52
CA PHE A 626 -11.28 -13.99 3.10
C PHE A 626 -9.90 -14.67 3.21
N GLY A 627 -9.06 -14.45 2.20
CA GLY A 627 -7.61 -14.65 2.30
C GLY A 627 -6.91 -13.51 3.06
N PRO A 628 -5.57 -13.43 2.99
CA PRO A 628 -4.78 -12.39 3.67
C PRO A 628 -5.17 -10.97 3.25
N ILE A 629 -5.09 -10.01 4.18
CA ILE A 629 -5.43 -8.60 3.95
C ILE A 629 -4.27 -7.71 4.42
N GLU A 630 -3.83 -6.78 3.56
CA GLU A 630 -2.85 -5.75 3.91
C GLU A 630 -3.52 -4.37 3.93
N LEU A 631 -3.69 -3.83 5.15
CA LEU A 631 -4.27 -2.53 5.44
C LEU A 631 -3.17 -1.45 5.36
N ILE A 632 -3.04 -0.82 4.20
CA ILE A 632 -2.04 0.24 3.99
C ILE A 632 -2.45 1.50 4.76
N GLU A 633 -3.73 1.88 4.63
CA GLU A 633 -4.37 2.91 5.45
C GLU A 633 -5.77 2.43 5.91
N ASN A 634 -6.54 3.27 6.60
CA ASN A 634 -7.86 2.94 7.16
C ASN A 634 -8.86 2.48 6.08
N ALA A 635 -9.45 1.29 6.21
CA ALA A 635 -10.31 0.68 5.17
C ALA A 635 -11.44 -0.20 5.77
N SER A 636 -12.48 -0.52 4.99
CA SER A 636 -13.70 -1.17 5.52
C SER A 636 -14.19 -2.43 4.79
N VAL A 637 -14.83 -3.32 5.56
CA VAL A 637 -15.63 -4.44 5.05
C VAL A 637 -17.08 -4.32 5.55
N HIS A 638 -18.02 -4.30 4.62
CA HIS A 638 -19.45 -4.23 4.90
C HIS A 638 -20.07 -5.61 4.77
N GLY A 639 -20.65 -6.12 5.87
CA GLY A 639 -21.29 -7.43 5.95
C GLY A 639 -22.57 -7.55 5.12
N GLY A 640 -23.18 -6.43 4.73
CA GLY A 640 -24.35 -6.36 3.87
C GLY A 640 -24.81 -4.93 3.57
N THR A 641 -25.96 -4.80 2.92
CA THR A 641 -26.60 -3.51 2.55
C THR A 641 -28.12 -3.63 2.53
N SER A 642 -28.83 -2.71 3.21
CA SER A 642 -30.31 -2.68 3.23
C SER A 642 -30.94 -4.05 3.57
N THR A 643 -31.48 -4.74 2.58
CA THR A 643 -32.12 -6.06 2.68
C THR A 643 -31.20 -7.26 2.43
N ASN A 644 -29.93 -7.01 2.11
CA ASN A 644 -28.99 -7.99 1.55
C ASN A 644 -27.83 -8.25 2.52
N GLY A 645 -27.27 -9.46 2.48
CA GLY A 645 -26.17 -9.89 3.36
C GLY A 645 -26.58 -10.32 4.77
N HIS A 646 -27.87 -10.23 5.12
CA HIS A 646 -28.42 -10.57 6.45
C HIS A 646 -28.05 -12.00 6.89
N GLY A 647 -27.69 -12.17 8.16
CA GLY A 647 -27.34 -13.46 8.78
C GLY A 647 -25.99 -14.06 8.36
N GLY A 648 -25.34 -13.52 7.33
CA GLY A 648 -24.15 -14.13 6.74
C GLY A 648 -22.89 -14.05 7.59
N ILE A 649 -22.05 -15.07 7.46
CA ILE A 649 -20.78 -15.21 8.17
C ILE A 649 -19.64 -14.65 7.30
N ARG A 650 -18.69 -13.98 7.92
CA ARG A 650 -17.52 -13.32 7.30
C ARG A 650 -16.28 -13.83 8.03
N LYS A 651 -15.61 -14.83 7.49
CA LYS A 651 -14.40 -15.42 8.08
C LYS A 651 -13.14 -14.80 7.51
N PHE A 652 -12.26 -14.35 8.39
CA PHE A 652 -10.89 -13.96 8.06
C PHE A 652 -9.98 -15.17 8.39
N ASN A 653 -9.59 -15.90 7.34
CA ASN A 653 -8.78 -17.13 7.42
C ASN A 653 -7.31 -16.91 7.04
N GLY A 654 -6.98 -15.71 6.57
CA GLY A 654 -5.62 -15.28 6.29
C GLY A 654 -5.29 -14.06 7.14
N GLU A 655 -4.00 -13.90 7.45
CA GLU A 655 -3.49 -12.81 8.27
C GLU A 655 -3.93 -11.44 7.74
N ILE A 656 -4.48 -10.63 8.65
CA ILE A 656 -4.68 -9.20 8.47
C ILE A 656 -3.47 -8.48 9.07
N LYS A 657 -2.80 -7.64 8.28
CA LYS A 657 -1.56 -6.93 8.65
C LYS A 657 -1.57 -5.49 8.15
N GLY A 658 -0.66 -4.66 8.66
CA GLY A 658 -0.44 -3.28 8.20
C GLY A 658 -0.84 -2.19 9.20
N GLY A 659 -0.66 -0.93 8.81
CA GLY A 659 -0.87 0.23 9.69
C GLY A 659 -2.30 0.78 9.72
N GLY A 660 -3.17 0.35 8.81
CA GLY A 660 -4.54 0.81 8.72
C GLY A 660 -5.44 0.30 9.86
N LYS A 661 -6.40 1.12 10.26
CA LYS A 661 -7.54 0.73 11.11
C LYS A 661 -8.53 -0.09 10.31
N PHE A 662 -8.96 -1.23 10.86
CA PHE A 662 -9.94 -2.09 10.21
C PHE A 662 -11.36 -1.72 10.62
N ILE A 663 -12.21 -1.38 9.65
CA ILE A 663 -13.56 -0.87 9.90
C ILE A 663 -14.61 -1.90 9.44
N LEU A 664 -15.43 -2.38 10.35
CA LEU A 664 -16.50 -3.35 10.08
C LEU A 664 -17.87 -2.69 10.16
N ASN A 665 -18.62 -2.73 9.06
CA ASN A 665 -20.01 -2.31 9.01
C ASN A 665 -20.93 -3.54 8.97
N GLY A 666 -21.58 -3.85 10.09
CA GLY A 666 -22.47 -4.99 10.22
C GLY A 666 -23.93 -4.70 9.89
N VAL A 667 -24.63 -5.70 9.38
CA VAL A 667 -26.08 -5.70 9.18
C VAL A 667 -26.72 -6.91 9.88
N ASN A 668 -28.05 -6.92 9.97
CA ASN A 668 -28.87 -7.88 10.73
C ASN A 668 -28.28 -9.30 10.81
N ARG A 669 -27.75 -9.64 12.00
CA ARG A 669 -27.16 -10.92 12.44
C ARG A 669 -25.91 -11.39 11.70
N ASN A 670 -25.15 -10.50 11.06
CA ASN A 670 -23.82 -10.89 10.56
C ASN A 670 -22.90 -11.37 11.70
N GLN A 671 -21.99 -12.27 11.35
CA GLN A 671 -20.85 -12.64 12.19
C GLN A 671 -19.55 -12.32 11.45
N PHE A 672 -18.69 -11.49 12.04
CA PHE A 672 -17.31 -11.31 11.60
C PHE A 672 -16.40 -12.17 12.48
N ARG A 673 -15.85 -13.24 11.92
CA ARG A 673 -15.04 -14.24 12.63
C ARG A 673 -13.57 -14.10 12.24
N PHE A 674 -12.71 -13.95 13.23
CA PHE A 674 -11.25 -13.88 13.07
C PHE A 674 -10.69 -15.26 13.46
N GLU A 675 -10.40 -16.08 12.44
CA GLU A 675 -10.05 -17.50 12.59
C GLU A 675 -8.51 -17.72 12.58
N THR A 676 -7.74 -16.64 12.43
CA THR A 676 -6.26 -16.62 12.47
C THR A 676 -5.72 -15.41 13.25
N ALA A 677 -4.51 -15.56 13.78
CA ALA A 677 -3.74 -14.46 14.38
C ALA A 677 -3.42 -13.36 13.35
N ASN A 678 -3.44 -12.11 13.80
CA ASN A 678 -3.30 -10.92 12.96
C ASN A 678 -2.27 -9.93 13.55
N THR A 679 -1.68 -9.09 12.70
CA THR A 679 -0.56 -8.19 13.04
C THR A 679 -0.79 -6.73 12.66
N PHE A 680 -2.04 -6.35 12.32
CA PHE A 680 -2.38 -4.95 12.04
C PHE A 680 -2.34 -4.07 13.31
N THR A 681 -1.89 -2.83 13.16
CA THR A 681 -1.59 -1.95 14.30
C THR A 681 -2.57 -0.77 14.46
N GLY A 682 -3.34 -0.43 13.42
CA GLY A 682 -4.28 0.70 13.44
C GLY A 682 -5.56 0.49 14.27
N GLY A 683 -5.71 -0.68 14.91
CA GLY A 683 -6.88 -1.06 15.70
C GLY A 683 -8.11 -1.42 14.86
N LEU A 684 -9.21 -1.73 15.55
CA LEU A 684 -10.47 -2.13 14.95
C LEU A 684 -11.62 -1.21 15.38
N MET A 685 -12.51 -0.90 14.44
CA MET A 685 -13.80 -0.25 14.73
C MET A 685 -14.95 -1.05 14.11
N ALA A 686 -15.96 -1.41 14.91
CA ALA A 686 -17.18 -2.08 14.45
C ALA A 686 -18.41 -1.20 14.70
N HIS A 687 -19.27 -1.05 13.69
CA HIS A 687 -20.52 -0.29 13.77
C HIS A 687 -21.58 -0.83 12.80
N SER A 688 -22.82 -0.33 12.88
CA SER A 688 -23.83 -0.55 11.84
C SER A 688 -24.33 0.78 11.30
N THR A 689 -24.19 1.01 9.98
CA THR A 689 -24.78 2.19 9.31
C THR A 689 -26.30 2.14 9.24
N GLN A 690 -26.91 1.02 9.64
CA GLN A 690 -28.35 0.78 9.61
C GLN A 690 -28.96 0.60 11.01
N ASN A 691 -28.14 0.70 12.06
CA ASN A 691 -28.51 0.41 13.44
C ASN A 691 -29.09 -1.01 13.64
N GLU A 692 -28.57 -1.99 12.91
CA GLU A 692 -28.99 -3.40 12.99
C GLU A 692 -28.02 -4.24 13.85
N PRO A 693 -28.52 -5.27 14.58
CA PRO A 693 -27.72 -6.09 15.48
C PRO A 693 -26.74 -7.00 14.73
N PHE A 694 -25.46 -7.07 15.12
CA PHE A 694 -24.47 -8.00 14.56
C PHE A 694 -23.37 -8.38 15.56
N TYR A 695 -22.49 -9.32 15.17
CA TYR A 695 -21.52 -9.97 16.06
C TYR A 695 -20.09 -9.93 15.51
N LEU A 696 -19.11 -9.75 16.40
CA LEU A 696 -17.70 -10.06 16.18
C LEU A 696 -17.34 -11.32 16.99
N VAL A 697 -16.44 -12.14 16.45
CA VAL A 697 -15.93 -13.34 17.10
C VAL A 697 -14.42 -13.44 16.97
N ALA A 698 -13.71 -13.48 18.09
CA ALA A 698 -12.33 -13.93 18.16
C ALA A 698 -12.30 -15.46 18.31
N ALA A 699 -11.66 -16.14 17.36
CA ALA A 699 -11.48 -17.59 17.34
C ALA A 699 -10.00 -18.02 17.31
N ALA A 700 -9.07 -17.05 17.39
CA ALA A 700 -7.63 -17.25 17.47
C ALA A 700 -6.95 -16.23 18.40
N ASP A 701 -5.81 -16.58 18.98
CA ASP A 701 -4.93 -15.61 19.66
C ASP A 701 -4.49 -14.50 18.68
N SER A 702 -4.29 -13.28 19.18
CA SER A 702 -4.04 -12.07 18.39
C SER A 702 -5.09 -11.77 17.30
N SER A 703 -6.36 -12.16 17.51
CA SER A 703 -7.46 -11.91 16.56
C SER A 703 -7.56 -10.45 16.10
N PHE A 704 -7.28 -9.47 16.98
CA PHE A 704 -7.48 -8.05 16.69
C PHE A 704 -6.20 -7.23 16.49
N GLY A 705 -5.05 -7.89 16.30
CA GLY A 705 -3.77 -7.19 16.14
C GLY A 705 -3.35 -6.46 17.43
N THR A 706 -2.70 -5.30 17.31
CA THR A 706 -2.06 -4.59 18.43
C THR A 706 -2.68 -3.22 18.77
N GLY A 707 -3.84 -2.89 18.19
CA GLY A 707 -4.50 -1.58 18.36
C GLY A 707 -5.89 -1.71 18.98
N ASP A 708 -6.44 -0.58 19.43
CA ASP A 708 -7.69 -0.53 20.20
C ASP A 708 -8.89 -1.15 19.48
N VAL A 709 -9.73 -1.86 20.24
CA VAL A 709 -10.91 -2.58 19.75
C VAL A 709 -12.18 -1.83 20.17
N ASN A 710 -12.83 -1.17 19.20
CA ASN A 710 -13.92 -0.23 19.45
C ASN A 710 -15.23 -0.72 18.83
N LEU A 711 -16.17 -1.16 19.66
CA LEU A 711 -17.50 -1.62 19.27
C LEU A 711 -18.56 -0.55 19.56
N LYS A 712 -19.31 -0.15 18.52
CA LYS A 712 -20.44 0.77 18.61
C LYS A 712 -21.77 0.04 18.88
N GLU A 713 -22.82 0.82 19.10
CA GLU A 713 -24.18 0.33 19.38
C GLU A 713 -24.65 -0.74 18.38
N ASN A 714 -25.42 -1.71 18.87
CA ASN A 714 -25.91 -2.89 18.16
C ASN A 714 -24.80 -3.85 17.66
N SER A 715 -23.58 -3.76 18.21
CA SER A 715 -22.56 -4.80 18.07
C SER A 715 -22.27 -5.52 19.40
N SER A 716 -21.79 -6.76 19.32
CA SER A 716 -21.29 -7.51 20.47
C SER A 716 -20.05 -8.31 20.10
N LEU A 717 -19.11 -8.42 21.04
CA LEU A 717 -17.92 -9.26 20.92
C LEU A 717 -18.16 -10.63 21.58
N ILE A 718 -17.71 -11.69 20.92
CA ILE A 718 -17.60 -13.05 21.44
C ILE A 718 -16.12 -13.42 21.40
N ILE A 719 -15.58 -13.91 22.51
CA ILE A 719 -14.25 -14.50 22.61
C ILE A 719 -14.44 -15.98 22.89
N GLU A 720 -13.99 -16.83 21.98
CA GLU A 720 -14.17 -18.30 22.06
C GLU A 720 -13.22 -18.94 23.10
N ALA A 721 -13.44 -20.22 23.40
CA ALA A 721 -12.78 -20.90 24.51
C ALA A 721 -11.38 -21.41 24.14
N ASN A 722 -10.48 -21.46 25.13
CA ASN A 722 -9.09 -21.93 25.01
C ASN A 722 -8.16 -20.98 24.23
N LEU A 723 -8.51 -19.70 24.17
CA LEU A 723 -7.68 -18.58 23.73
C LEU A 723 -7.03 -17.89 24.95
N ASN A 724 -5.98 -17.08 24.75
CA ASN A 724 -5.13 -16.53 25.80
C ASN A 724 -4.98 -14.99 25.70
N ASP A 725 -4.74 -14.47 24.49
CA ASP A 725 -4.45 -13.05 24.22
C ASP A 725 -5.11 -12.66 22.88
N THR A 726 -6.45 -12.60 22.78
CA THR A 726 -7.11 -12.26 21.49
C THR A 726 -7.14 -10.77 21.20
N ILE A 727 -7.10 -9.95 22.26
CA ILE A 727 -6.85 -8.52 22.25
C ILE A 727 -5.43 -8.33 22.80
N ALA A 728 -4.62 -7.44 22.21
CA ALA A 728 -3.29 -7.19 22.76
C ALA A 728 -3.37 -6.51 24.14
N ASN A 729 -2.53 -6.95 25.07
CA ASN A 729 -2.44 -6.43 26.45
C ASN A 729 -2.20 -4.92 26.57
N THR A 730 -1.69 -4.28 25.52
CA THR A 730 -1.45 -2.82 25.44
C THR A 730 -2.63 -2.03 24.87
N SER A 731 -3.68 -2.70 24.41
CA SER A 731 -4.83 -2.09 23.72
C SER A 731 -6.00 -1.81 24.66
N THR A 732 -6.87 -0.89 24.24
CA THR A 732 -8.14 -0.54 24.88
C THR A 732 -9.30 -1.31 24.26
N LEU A 733 -10.23 -1.79 25.09
CA LEU A 733 -11.51 -2.33 24.65
C LEU A 733 -12.66 -1.35 24.97
N SER A 734 -13.37 -0.87 23.95
CA SER A 734 -14.48 0.09 24.09
C SER A 734 -15.80 -0.52 23.62
N LEU A 735 -16.85 -0.49 24.45
CA LEU A 735 -18.16 -1.09 24.17
C LEU A 735 -19.32 -0.08 24.38
N GLU A 736 -19.85 0.49 23.30
CA GLU A 736 -20.90 1.53 23.31
C GLU A 736 -22.30 1.02 22.95
N GLY A 737 -23.33 1.69 23.47
CA GLY A 737 -24.76 1.45 23.20
C GLY A 737 -25.29 0.13 23.72
N VAL A 738 -26.48 -0.27 23.27
CA VAL A 738 -26.99 -1.63 23.52
C VAL A 738 -26.17 -2.67 22.74
N GLY A 739 -25.88 -3.82 23.36
CA GLY A 739 -25.32 -4.97 22.67
C GLY A 739 -26.34 -5.66 21.76
N SER A 740 -25.90 -6.63 20.96
CA SER A 740 -26.74 -7.45 20.06
C SER A 740 -26.97 -8.89 20.56
N LEU A 741 -26.13 -9.37 21.48
CA LEU A 741 -26.05 -10.79 21.85
C LEU A 741 -27.11 -11.22 22.89
N ARG A 742 -27.89 -12.24 22.54
CA ARG A 742 -28.81 -12.95 23.46
C ARG A 742 -28.25 -14.33 23.81
N ILE A 743 -28.23 -14.65 25.10
CA ILE A 743 -27.88 -15.99 25.59
C ILE A 743 -29.16 -16.73 25.96
N ASN A 744 -29.37 -17.91 25.39
CA ASN A 744 -30.49 -18.79 25.73
C ASN A 744 -30.00 -19.86 26.71
N GLY A 745 -30.53 -19.87 27.94
CA GLY A 745 -30.14 -20.84 28.97
C GLY A 745 -30.96 -20.73 30.25
N GLY A 746 -30.90 -21.76 31.10
CA GLY A 746 -31.60 -21.78 32.38
C GLY A 746 -31.05 -20.74 33.35
N GLY A 747 -31.78 -19.62 33.54
CA GLY A 747 -31.37 -18.50 34.38
C GLY A 747 -30.89 -17.26 33.62
N ALA A 748 -30.78 -17.31 32.30
CA ALA A 748 -30.53 -16.12 31.48
C ALA A 748 -31.84 -15.29 31.33
N ASP A 749 -31.73 -13.96 31.34
CA ASP A 749 -32.85 -13.06 31.02
C ASP A 749 -33.04 -13.00 29.49
N PRO A 750 -34.17 -13.48 28.93
CA PRO A 750 -34.39 -13.52 27.49
C PRO A 750 -34.58 -12.14 26.84
N ASN A 751 -34.77 -11.09 27.64
CA ASN A 751 -34.87 -9.70 27.15
C ASN A 751 -33.53 -8.98 27.17
N LYS A 752 -32.53 -9.52 27.88
CA LYS A 752 -31.22 -8.88 28.07
C LYS A 752 -30.34 -9.06 26.84
N LEU A 753 -29.64 -7.99 26.49
CA LEU A 753 -28.63 -7.95 25.44
C LEU A 753 -27.27 -7.69 26.10
N TYR A 754 -26.28 -8.51 25.77
CA TYR A 754 -24.93 -8.45 26.33
C TYR A 754 -23.97 -7.81 25.31
N LYS A 755 -23.03 -6.98 25.76
CA LYS A 755 -22.00 -6.38 24.88
C LYS A 755 -20.83 -7.35 24.62
N LEU A 756 -20.53 -8.21 25.59
CA LEU A 756 -19.36 -9.09 25.57
C LEU A 756 -19.69 -10.49 26.12
N LEU A 757 -19.27 -11.54 25.41
CA LEU A 757 -19.23 -12.93 25.87
C LEU A 757 -17.78 -13.40 25.97
N LEU A 758 -17.32 -13.71 27.17
CA LEU A 758 -15.98 -14.24 27.47
C LEU A 758 -16.05 -15.74 27.76
N GLN A 759 -15.53 -16.58 26.85
CA GLN A 759 -15.30 -18.00 27.13
C GLN A 759 -13.85 -18.28 27.60
N SER A 760 -12.92 -17.38 27.31
CA SER A 760 -11.56 -17.34 27.86
C SER A 760 -11.36 -16.13 28.77
N ASP A 761 -10.34 -16.19 29.63
CA ASP A 761 -9.82 -15.01 30.33
C ASP A 761 -9.02 -14.12 29.34
N GLU A 762 -8.96 -12.81 29.59
CA GLU A 762 -8.31 -11.81 28.72
C GLU A 762 -7.64 -10.72 29.56
N THR A 763 -6.71 -9.95 28.97
CA THR A 763 -6.09 -8.78 29.62
C THR A 763 -5.97 -7.60 28.65
N VAL A 764 -6.27 -6.39 29.11
CA VAL A 764 -6.25 -5.14 28.32
C VAL A 764 -5.71 -3.95 29.13
N ALA A 765 -5.21 -2.92 28.43
CA ALA A 765 -4.69 -1.70 29.04
C ALA A 765 -5.79 -0.77 29.56
N GLY A 766 -6.96 -0.79 28.90
CA GLY A 766 -8.12 0.02 29.27
C GLY A 766 -9.43 -0.66 28.87
N PHE A 767 -10.50 -0.37 29.62
CA PHE A 767 -11.83 -0.91 29.35
C PHE A 767 -12.89 0.18 29.52
N PHE A 768 -13.59 0.51 28.44
CA PHE A 768 -14.56 1.59 28.39
C PHE A 768 -15.94 1.03 28.03
N ILE A 769 -16.96 1.50 28.75
CA ILE A 769 -18.36 1.20 28.45
C ILE A 769 -19.11 2.52 28.36
N ASP A 770 -19.74 2.76 27.21
CA ASP A 770 -20.51 3.99 26.94
C ASP A 770 -19.69 5.29 27.15
N GLY A 771 -18.40 5.24 26.83
CA GLY A 771 -17.45 6.34 27.01
C GLY A 771 -16.92 6.52 28.44
N VAL A 772 -17.32 5.66 29.38
CA VAL A 772 -16.87 5.69 30.78
C VAL A 772 -15.78 4.64 30.99
N ASP A 773 -14.59 5.07 31.43
CA ASP A 773 -13.53 4.17 31.90
C ASP A 773 -14.03 3.37 33.11
N GLN A 774 -13.91 2.04 33.05
CA GLN A 774 -14.29 1.13 34.13
C GLN A 774 -13.21 1.02 35.22
N GLY A 775 -11.99 1.51 34.95
CA GLY A 775 -10.84 1.44 35.83
C GLY A 775 -10.11 0.09 35.80
N GLU A 776 -9.02 0.02 36.55
CA GLU A 776 -8.25 -1.22 36.71
C GLU A 776 -8.98 -2.23 37.60
N GLY A 777 -8.82 -3.53 37.30
CA GLY A 777 -9.46 -4.59 38.08
C GLY A 777 -9.80 -5.83 37.29
N LEU A 778 -10.82 -6.54 37.75
CA LEU A 778 -11.25 -7.84 37.22
C LEU A 778 -12.76 -7.84 36.94
N PHE A 779 -13.11 -7.97 35.66
CA PHE A 779 -14.47 -7.82 35.15
C PHE A 779 -14.99 -9.17 34.64
N SER A 780 -16.21 -9.55 35.03
CA SER A 780 -16.86 -10.80 34.63
C SER A 780 -18.38 -10.59 34.53
N GLY A 781 -19.12 -11.62 34.12
CA GLY A 781 -20.60 -11.59 34.18
C GLY A 781 -21.19 -11.48 35.60
N GLU A 782 -20.38 -11.66 36.65
CA GLU A 782 -20.79 -11.45 38.05
C GLU A 782 -20.59 -10.00 38.50
N THR A 783 -19.48 -9.36 38.08
CA THR A 783 -19.14 -7.99 38.49
C THR A 783 -19.67 -6.91 37.54
N HIS A 784 -19.92 -7.24 36.26
CA HIS A 784 -20.37 -6.26 35.27
C HIS A 784 -21.58 -6.73 34.43
N PRO A 785 -22.72 -6.02 34.46
CA PRO A 785 -23.95 -6.51 33.84
C PRO A 785 -23.91 -6.58 32.31
N ALA A 786 -22.97 -5.89 31.64
CA ALA A 786 -22.80 -5.95 30.19
C ALA A 786 -22.08 -7.23 29.69
N ILE A 787 -21.45 -7.99 30.59
CA ILE A 787 -20.60 -9.15 30.29
C ILE A 787 -21.37 -10.46 30.59
N THR A 788 -21.00 -11.54 29.90
CA THR A 788 -21.46 -12.91 30.17
C THR A 788 -20.38 -13.92 29.80
N GLY A 789 -20.57 -15.20 30.16
CA GLY A 789 -19.60 -16.27 30.00
C GLY A 789 -18.76 -16.55 31.27
N PRO A 790 -17.98 -17.65 31.28
CA PRO A 790 -17.14 -18.06 32.41
C PRO A 790 -15.83 -17.29 32.55
N GLY A 791 -15.36 -16.64 31.47
CA GLY A 791 -14.09 -15.92 31.44
C GLY A 791 -14.11 -14.54 32.10
N LYS A 792 -12.93 -13.98 32.34
CA LYS A 792 -12.70 -12.71 33.03
C LYS A 792 -11.80 -11.80 32.21
N LEU A 793 -12.20 -10.54 32.12
CA LEU A 793 -11.37 -9.46 31.56
C LEU A 793 -10.59 -8.81 32.69
N THR A 794 -9.26 -8.81 32.59
CA THR A 794 -8.37 -8.12 33.52
C THR A 794 -7.94 -6.78 32.92
N VAL A 795 -8.11 -5.69 33.65
CA VAL A 795 -7.64 -4.37 33.22
C VAL A 795 -6.43 -4.00 34.05
N LYS A 796 -5.30 -3.80 33.38
CA LYS A 796 -4.03 -3.34 33.95
C LYS A 796 -3.45 -2.32 32.98
N ARG A 797 -3.32 -1.08 33.41
CA ARG A 797 -2.62 -0.07 32.61
C ARG A 797 -1.14 -0.46 32.54
N SER A 798 -0.47 -0.03 31.48
CA SER A 798 0.99 -0.10 31.43
C SER A 798 1.55 0.91 32.44
N ASP A 799 2.30 0.44 33.44
CA ASP A 799 3.08 1.32 34.32
C ASP A 799 4.08 2.13 33.47
N ASP A 800 4.12 3.46 33.64
CA ASP A 800 4.98 4.37 32.86
C ASP A 800 6.47 3.96 32.93
N ASN A 801 7.08 3.60 31.78
CA ASN A 801 8.54 3.56 31.52
C ASN A 801 8.85 3.72 30.03
#